data_AF-B0WMA5-F1
#
_entry.id   AF-B0WMA5-F1
#
_cell.length_a   1.000
_cell.length_b   1.000
_cell.length_c   1.000
_cell.angle_alpha   90.00
_cell.angle_beta   90.00
_cell.angle_gamma   90.00
#
_symmetry.space_group_name_H-M   'P 1'
#
loop_
_entity.id
_entity.type
_entity.pdbx_description
1 polymer ?
#
loop_
_entity_poly.entity_id
_entity_poly.type
_entity_poly.pdbx_seq_one_letter_code
_entity_poly.pdbx_strand_id
1 'polypeptide(L)'
;MHFVAFLLFIAIQTVPTISQLLNVTFGIDEVSVLNREFVDYLLVFEVSHDDNPEDQRCGISLKRLAEAYTKREQHGLEWYDSWGKLPSGLYFGNGFAIGNFEQCRRFRWEDVQGQHCTFVAKLPGEELPVFLSGLCLPQFCRAKFVLQLYGDYLESKGVAILPVLDMCYQDRTVEFDGVIITALVIFSIIAGLVLISTLYDVVQRYYQRKVDPLYATFSLYQNLCMILQMIPRSSNSARREVIECVNGIRAISMLWIIVYHVHFLTMKTPVNNPGSKVDYLYSFPSSVFYFMGTLAVDTFLVLSGMFVSLSILKALDTSGKINLWSLYLRRYIRITAPLAALILFAVSFLEYTGEGPLWNQMLGSTKDSCIKYWWSALLHIQNYVNPSNMCLSWTWYLSVDMQLYLLAPALIYPLWRWRNKSLFGIIFLAFLSMGCVLTTYLVNDFRTAALNAGDEQILKLTYYPTHARAAVWLFGAIFGWILHNWPGSNGGLLRTRYFRFGWAVCCALLAVTVYANFELVRTDPREYSAVADALYQVLLRPVFGICVMWVIFACVNGKGGVVNDILSAPMWQPLARLSFTMYLLHCLLIWMLTVANVKTDLHFSGADLFNRAWGGIGMTTCVALLWSAVFEVPFVTLEKLILRNHK
;
A
#
# COMPACT_ATOMS: atom_id res chain seq x y z
N MET A 1 -13.11 -6.11 2.46
CA MET A 1 -13.45 -7.52 2.24
C MET A 1 -12.23 -8.43 2.11
N HIS A 2 -11.27 -8.31 1.20
CA HIS A 2 -10.24 -9.36 0.93
C HIS A 2 -9.15 -9.75 1.99
N PHE A 3 -9.24 -9.40 3.27
CA PHE A 3 -8.43 -10.15 4.28
C PHE A 3 -9.34 -11.10 5.06
N VAL A 4 -10.46 -10.57 5.56
CA VAL A 4 -11.52 -11.36 6.19
C VAL A 4 -12.27 -12.22 5.17
N ALA A 5 -12.60 -11.71 3.98
CA ALA A 5 -13.26 -12.44 2.89
C ALA A 5 -12.35 -13.49 2.21
N PHE A 6 -11.03 -13.28 2.23
CA PHE A 6 -10.06 -14.25 1.70
C PHE A 6 -9.78 -15.36 2.72
N LEU A 7 -9.66 -15.01 4.00
CA LEU A 7 -9.71 -15.98 5.10
C LEU A 7 -11.04 -16.75 5.10
N LEU A 8 -12.16 -16.10 4.79
CA LEU A 8 -13.48 -16.72 4.66
C LEU A 8 -13.57 -17.67 3.46
N PHE A 9 -13.07 -17.30 2.28
CA PHE A 9 -13.15 -18.16 1.09
C PHE A 9 -12.27 -19.41 1.24
N ILE A 10 -11.08 -19.27 1.85
CA ILE A 10 -10.20 -20.41 2.14
C ILE A 10 -10.79 -21.26 3.28
N ALA A 11 -11.25 -20.66 4.39
CA ALA A 11 -11.82 -21.41 5.51
C ALA A 11 -13.12 -22.17 5.15
N ILE A 12 -13.94 -21.61 4.24
CA ILE A 12 -15.15 -22.27 3.73
C ILE A 12 -14.80 -23.48 2.84
N GLN A 13 -13.67 -23.47 2.13
CA GLN A 13 -13.24 -24.60 1.29
C GLN A 13 -12.41 -25.66 2.04
N THR A 14 -11.79 -25.32 3.17
CA THR A 14 -10.86 -26.23 3.88
C THR A 14 -11.45 -26.98 5.06
N VAL A 15 -12.71 -26.74 5.46
CA VAL A 15 -13.35 -27.42 6.60
C VAL A 15 -14.49 -28.33 6.09
N PRO A 16 -14.28 -29.66 6.01
CA PRO A 16 -15.25 -30.62 5.47
C PRO A 16 -16.56 -30.72 6.28
N THR A 17 -16.58 -30.17 7.49
CA THR A 17 -17.66 -30.31 8.49
C THR A 17 -18.70 -29.18 8.49
N ILE A 18 -18.51 -28.09 7.73
CA ILE A 18 -19.44 -26.94 7.74
C ILE A 18 -20.79 -27.25 7.06
N SER A 19 -20.84 -28.24 6.16
CA SER A 19 -22.07 -28.62 5.46
C SER A 19 -23.17 -29.19 6.38
N GLN A 20 -22.81 -29.65 7.59
CA GLN A 20 -23.77 -30.19 8.58
C GLN A 20 -24.40 -29.11 9.48
N LEU A 21 -23.84 -27.90 9.54
CA LEU A 21 -24.33 -26.79 10.38
C LEU A 21 -25.38 -25.90 9.68
N LEU A 22 -25.72 -26.18 8.43
CA LEU A 22 -26.62 -25.36 7.59
C LEU A 22 -28.12 -25.56 7.86
N ASN A 23 -28.52 -26.49 8.74
CA ASN A 23 -29.93 -26.85 8.97
C ASN A 23 -30.54 -26.30 10.27
N VAL A 24 -29.86 -25.41 10.99
CA VAL A 24 -30.41 -24.81 12.22
C VAL A 24 -30.94 -23.41 11.92
N THR A 25 -32.26 -23.23 12.03
CA THR A 25 -32.90 -21.90 11.95
C THR A 25 -32.86 -21.25 13.34
N PHE A 26 -31.93 -20.31 13.55
CA PHE A 26 -31.90 -19.50 14.78
C PHE A 26 -32.94 -18.38 14.73
N GLY A 27 -33.58 -18.10 15.87
CA GLY A 27 -34.36 -16.87 16.04
C GLY A 27 -33.43 -15.66 16.24
N ILE A 28 -33.78 -14.50 15.69
CA ILE A 28 -33.04 -13.23 15.92
C ILE A 28 -32.87 -12.95 17.43
N ASP A 29 -33.89 -13.30 18.22
CA ASP A 29 -33.90 -13.11 19.67
C ASP A 29 -32.77 -13.90 20.35
N GLU A 30 -32.52 -15.14 19.92
CA GLU A 30 -31.44 -16.00 20.46
C GLU A 30 -30.06 -15.43 20.09
N VAL A 31 -29.91 -14.89 18.88
CA VAL A 31 -28.66 -14.25 18.44
C VAL A 31 -28.41 -12.95 19.21
N SER A 32 -29.48 -12.21 19.56
CA SER A 32 -29.38 -10.90 20.25
C SER A 32 -28.83 -11.02 21.67
N VAL A 33 -29.02 -12.18 22.30
CA VAL A 33 -28.55 -12.48 23.64
C VAL A 33 -27.33 -13.41 23.65
N LEU A 34 -26.75 -13.75 22.49
CA LEU A 34 -25.65 -14.73 22.39
C LEU A 34 -24.50 -14.43 23.37
N ASN A 35 -23.92 -13.23 23.32
CA ASN A 35 -22.83 -12.87 24.24
C ASN A 35 -23.30 -12.78 25.71
N ARG A 36 -24.59 -12.51 25.97
CA ARG A 36 -25.18 -12.53 27.31
C ARG A 36 -25.34 -13.96 27.83
N GLU A 37 -25.78 -14.89 26.99
CA GLU A 37 -25.90 -16.30 27.33
C GLU A 37 -24.54 -16.96 27.56
N PHE A 38 -23.47 -16.44 26.94
CA PHE A 38 -22.11 -16.87 27.29
C PHE A 38 -21.77 -16.57 28.76
N VAL A 39 -22.31 -15.48 29.34
CA VAL A 39 -22.16 -15.21 30.78
C VAL A 39 -22.87 -16.28 31.61
N ASP A 40 -24.07 -16.72 31.20
CA ASP A 40 -24.78 -17.81 31.87
C ASP A 40 -24.01 -19.14 31.74
N TYR A 41 -23.39 -19.40 30.58
CA TYR A 41 -22.52 -20.56 30.36
C TYR A 41 -21.31 -20.57 31.29
N LEU A 42 -20.65 -19.42 31.52
CA LEU A 42 -19.50 -19.30 32.43
C LEU A 42 -19.85 -19.62 33.90
N LEU A 43 -21.11 -19.50 34.32
CA LEU A 43 -21.54 -19.84 35.68
C LEU A 43 -21.61 -21.37 35.89
N VAL A 44 -21.98 -22.11 34.85
CA VAL A 44 -22.16 -23.56 34.88
C VAL A 44 -20.90 -24.31 34.42
N PHE A 45 -20.00 -23.64 33.70
CA PHE A 45 -18.74 -24.20 33.25
C PHE A 45 -17.87 -24.68 34.43
N GLU A 46 -17.38 -25.92 34.30
CA GLU A 46 -16.42 -26.53 35.22
C GLU A 46 -15.05 -26.59 34.55
N VAL A 47 -14.03 -26.04 35.21
CA VAL A 47 -12.67 -26.06 34.68
C VAL A 47 -12.05 -27.44 34.94
N SER A 48 -11.48 -28.07 33.90
CA SER A 48 -10.86 -29.39 34.04
C SER A 48 -9.62 -29.32 34.94
N HIS A 49 -9.39 -30.37 35.74
CA HIS A 49 -8.21 -30.47 36.59
C HIS A 49 -6.91 -30.74 35.82
N ASP A 50 -6.99 -31.15 34.55
CA ASP A 50 -5.84 -31.40 33.67
C ASP A 50 -5.38 -30.14 32.90
N ASP A 51 -6.06 -29.01 33.08
CA ASP A 51 -5.74 -27.76 32.38
C ASP A 51 -4.50 -27.07 32.97
N ASN A 52 -3.84 -26.25 32.15
CA ASN A 52 -2.70 -25.44 32.59
C ASN A 52 -3.11 -24.52 33.76
N PRO A 53 -2.25 -24.29 34.77
CA PRO A 53 -2.57 -23.39 35.89
C PRO A 53 -3.10 -22.00 35.49
N GLU A 54 -2.61 -21.43 34.38
CA GLU A 54 -3.08 -20.14 33.85
C GLU A 54 -4.52 -20.23 33.30
N ASP A 55 -4.86 -21.34 32.66
CA ASP A 55 -6.21 -21.61 32.13
C ASP A 55 -7.19 -21.85 33.28
N GLN A 56 -6.75 -22.57 34.32
CA GLN A 56 -7.54 -22.77 35.53
C GLN A 56 -7.86 -21.42 36.21
N ARG A 57 -6.84 -20.57 36.35
CA ARG A 57 -7.01 -19.21 36.88
C ARG A 57 -7.93 -18.37 35.98
N CYS A 58 -7.80 -18.49 34.66
CA CYS A 58 -8.68 -17.84 33.68
C CYS A 58 -10.15 -18.20 33.89
N GLY A 59 -10.48 -19.50 33.93
CA GLY A 59 -11.85 -19.97 34.12
C GLY A 59 -12.46 -19.52 35.44
N ILE A 60 -11.72 -19.62 36.55
CA ILE A 60 -12.19 -19.14 37.87
C ILE A 60 -12.47 -17.64 37.85
N SER A 61 -11.58 -16.84 37.25
CA SER A 61 -11.73 -15.38 37.21
C SER A 61 -12.91 -14.95 36.33
N LEU A 62 -13.12 -15.62 35.20
CA LEU A 62 -14.28 -15.40 34.32
C LEU A 62 -15.60 -15.73 35.03
N LYS A 63 -15.64 -16.84 35.80
CA LYS A 63 -16.81 -17.20 36.59
C LYS A 63 -17.14 -16.15 37.65
N ARG A 64 -16.13 -15.63 38.36
CA ARG A 64 -16.32 -14.54 39.34
C ARG A 64 -16.86 -13.26 38.69
N LEU A 65 -16.38 -12.90 37.51
CA LEU A 65 -16.89 -11.76 36.74
C LEU A 65 -18.34 -11.98 36.28
N ALA A 66 -18.69 -13.20 35.87
CA ALA A 66 -20.05 -13.57 35.52
C ALA A 66 -21.01 -13.49 36.74
N GLU A 67 -20.56 -13.94 37.92
CA GLU A 67 -21.30 -13.79 39.17
C GLU A 67 -21.50 -12.30 39.55
N ALA A 68 -20.47 -11.48 39.40
CA ALA A 68 -20.56 -10.05 39.63
C ALA A 68 -21.56 -9.37 38.67
N TYR A 69 -21.55 -9.75 37.39
CA TYR A 69 -22.50 -9.26 36.40
C TYR A 69 -23.95 -9.61 36.78
N THR A 70 -24.21 -10.87 37.16
CA THR A 70 -25.57 -11.31 37.57
C THR A 70 -26.03 -10.63 38.86
N LYS A 71 -25.12 -10.33 39.80
CA LYS A 71 -25.39 -9.54 41.01
C LYS A 71 -25.52 -8.03 40.75
N ARG A 72 -25.32 -7.58 39.50
CA ARG A 72 -25.33 -6.16 39.08
C ARG A 72 -24.27 -5.32 39.80
N GLU A 73 -23.14 -5.93 40.12
CA GLU A 73 -21.99 -5.24 40.68
C GLU A 73 -21.30 -4.42 39.58
N GLN A 74 -20.79 -3.23 39.92
CA GLN A 74 -20.27 -2.28 38.94
C GLN A 74 -19.18 -2.89 38.02
N HIS A 75 -18.24 -3.65 38.58
CA HIS A 75 -17.13 -4.22 37.81
C HIS A 75 -17.60 -5.33 36.85
N GLY A 76 -18.60 -6.13 37.24
CA GLY A 76 -19.21 -7.12 36.34
C GLY A 76 -19.98 -6.46 35.20
N LEU A 77 -20.68 -5.35 35.48
CA LEU A 77 -21.36 -4.56 34.46
C LEU A 77 -20.37 -3.87 33.51
N GLU A 78 -19.31 -3.24 34.04
CA GLU A 78 -18.26 -2.58 33.26
C GLU A 78 -17.52 -3.56 32.34
N TRP A 79 -17.23 -4.77 32.86
CA TRP A 79 -16.62 -5.85 32.10
C TRP A 79 -17.49 -6.28 30.92
N TYR A 80 -18.75 -6.63 31.16
CA TYR A 80 -19.67 -7.05 30.10
C TYR A 80 -20.00 -5.90 29.12
N ASP A 81 -20.08 -4.66 29.61
CA ASP A 81 -20.37 -3.50 28.76
C ASP A 81 -19.29 -3.28 27.68
N SER A 82 -18.03 -3.60 28.01
CA SER A 82 -16.90 -3.51 27.07
C SER A 82 -16.98 -4.50 25.89
N TRP A 83 -17.81 -5.55 26.00
CA TRP A 83 -17.93 -6.58 24.98
C TRP A 83 -18.67 -6.07 23.74
N GLY A 84 -18.39 -6.71 22.62
CA GLY A 84 -19.20 -6.60 21.42
C GLY A 84 -20.62 -7.05 21.71
N LYS A 85 -21.61 -6.29 21.24
CA LYS A 85 -23.03 -6.63 21.36
C LYS A 85 -23.58 -6.86 19.95
N LEU A 86 -24.64 -7.65 19.81
CA LEU A 86 -25.20 -7.88 18.47
C LEU A 86 -25.58 -6.53 17.83
N PRO A 87 -25.04 -6.20 16.64
CA PRO A 87 -25.22 -4.87 16.08
C PRO A 87 -26.56 -4.75 15.36
N SER A 88 -27.09 -3.54 15.28
CA SER A 88 -28.26 -3.24 14.45
C SER A 88 -27.91 -3.36 12.95
N GLY A 89 -28.84 -3.85 12.13
CA GLY A 89 -28.67 -3.91 10.68
C GLY A 89 -28.04 -5.19 10.13
N LEU A 90 -28.21 -6.32 10.82
CA LEU A 90 -27.74 -7.65 10.36
C LEU A 90 -28.25 -8.01 8.96
N TYR A 91 -29.54 -7.80 8.69
CA TYR A 91 -30.14 -7.98 7.36
C TYR A 91 -29.61 -6.99 6.31
N PHE A 92 -28.93 -5.93 6.74
CA PHE A 92 -28.20 -5.00 5.88
C PHE A 92 -26.69 -5.32 5.83
N GLY A 93 -26.31 -6.51 6.30
CA GLY A 93 -24.95 -7.07 6.29
C GLY A 93 -24.08 -6.68 7.48
N ASN A 94 -24.59 -5.92 8.46
CA ASN A 94 -23.78 -5.50 9.61
C ASN A 94 -23.53 -6.67 10.57
N GLY A 95 -22.36 -7.29 10.45
CA GLY A 95 -21.84 -8.28 11.40
C GLY A 95 -20.66 -7.77 12.23
N PHE A 96 -20.38 -6.46 12.24
CA PHE A 96 -19.20 -5.90 12.91
C PHE A 96 -19.58 -5.31 14.27
N ALA A 97 -19.08 -5.92 15.35
CA ALA A 97 -19.34 -5.49 16.71
C ALA A 97 -18.17 -5.82 17.65
N ILE A 98 -17.08 -5.07 17.55
CA ILE A 98 -15.85 -5.37 18.31
C ILE A 98 -15.92 -4.96 19.79
N GLY A 99 -16.97 -4.25 20.21
CA GLY A 99 -17.07 -3.69 21.56
C GLY A 99 -16.13 -2.51 21.77
N ASN A 100 -15.95 -2.12 23.03
CA ASN A 100 -15.10 -0.99 23.38
C ASN A 100 -13.70 -1.50 23.75
N PHE A 101 -12.77 -1.42 22.80
CA PHE A 101 -11.39 -1.87 22.98
C PHE A 101 -10.71 -1.16 24.16
N GLU A 102 -10.83 0.17 24.26
CA GLU A 102 -10.14 0.94 25.30
C GLU A 102 -10.68 0.65 26.70
N GLN A 103 -12.00 0.51 26.84
CA GLN A 103 -12.63 0.14 28.11
C GLN A 103 -12.13 -1.22 28.59
N CYS A 104 -12.08 -2.21 27.72
CA CYS A 104 -11.53 -3.51 28.07
C CYS A 104 -10.06 -3.43 28.49
N ARG A 105 -9.21 -2.75 27.71
CA ARG A 105 -7.77 -2.61 28.03
C ARG A 105 -7.52 -1.87 29.34
N ARG A 106 -8.42 -0.96 29.74
CA ARG A 106 -8.34 -0.20 31.00
C ARG A 106 -9.02 -0.87 32.19
N PHE A 107 -9.82 -1.92 31.96
CA PHE A 107 -10.50 -2.66 33.01
C PHE A 107 -9.49 -3.28 33.99
N ARG A 108 -9.65 -2.97 35.28
CA ARG A 108 -8.84 -3.50 36.38
C ARG A 108 -9.75 -3.85 37.55
N TRP A 109 -9.67 -5.08 38.04
CA TRP A 109 -10.41 -5.52 39.22
C TRP A 109 -9.63 -6.61 39.95
N GLU A 110 -9.30 -6.39 41.23
CA GLU A 110 -8.41 -7.27 42.01
C GLU A 110 -7.09 -7.57 41.26
N ASP A 111 -6.83 -8.84 40.93
CA ASP A 111 -5.69 -9.33 40.17
C ASP A 111 -5.98 -9.48 38.66
N VAL A 112 -7.17 -9.06 38.21
CA VAL A 112 -7.63 -9.15 36.81
C VAL A 112 -7.35 -7.85 36.07
N GLN A 113 -6.53 -7.96 35.02
CA GLN A 113 -6.33 -6.93 34.00
C GLN A 113 -6.95 -7.39 32.68
N GLY A 114 -7.73 -6.53 32.02
CA GLY A 114 -8.39 -6.87 30.77
C GLY A 114 -7.45 -6.96 29.56
N GLN A 115 -7.71 -7.95 28.69
CA GLN A 115 -7.21 -8.08 27.32
C GLN A 115 -8.40 -8.20 26.37
N HIS A 116 -8.31 -7.51 25.22
CA HIS A 116 -9.36 -7.55 24.22
C HIS A 116 -9.07 -8.67 23.24
N CYS A 117 -10.02 -9.58 23.05
CA CYS A 117 -9.92 -10.69 22.14
C CYS A 117 -11.02 -10.60 21.08
N THR A 118 -10.64 -10.47 19.82
CA THR A 118 -11.58 -10.49 18.70
C THR A 118 -11.87 -11.93 18.29
N PHE A 119 -13.04 -12.20 17.74
CA PHE A 119 -13.40 -13.50 17.20
C PHE A 119 -14.27 -13.35 15.96
N VAL A 120 -14.11 -14.30 15.04
CA VAL A 120 -14.89 -14.38 13.81
C VAL A 120 -15.75 -15.64 13.90
N ALA A 121 -17.06 -15.47 13.79
CA ALA A 121 -18.03 -16.55 13.82
C ALA A 121 -18.97 -16.47 12.61
N LYS A 122 -19.40 -17.62 12.10
CA LYS A 122 -20.45 -17.71 11.09
C LYS A 122 -21.76 -18.05 11.78
N LEU A 123 -22.73 -17.14 11.69
CA LEU A 123 -24.07 -17.36 12.21
C LEU A 123 -24.82 -18.40 11.34
N PRO A 124 -25.69 -19.21 11.94
CA PRO A 124 -26.50 -20.20 11.22
C PRO A 124 -27.57 -19.51 10.36
N GLY A 125 -27.59 -19.85 9.06
CA GLY A 125 -28.45 -19.24 8.04
C GLY A 125 -27.64 -18.85 6.80
N GLU A 126 -28.18 -19.13 5.60
CA GLU A 126 -27.46 -18.87 4.35
C GLU A 126 -27.25 -17.37 4.08
N GLU A 127 -28.14 -16.52 4.57
CA GLU A 127 -28.13 -15.06 4.30
C GLU A 127 -27.50 -14.22 5.42
N LEU A 128 -27.18 -14.79 6.57
CA LEU A 128 -26.64 -14.02 7.69
C LEU A 128 -25.15 -13.71 7.50
N PRO A 129 -24.72 -12.48 7.82
CA PRO A 129 -23.33 -12.10 7.68
C PRO A 129 -22.44 -12.80 8.71
N VAL A 130 -21.15 -12.85 8.40
CA VAL A 130 -20.12 -13.25 9.35
C VAL A 130 -20.10 -12.25 10.49
N PHE A 131 -20.16 -12.77 11.72
CA PHE A 131 -20.14 -12.01 12.94
C PHE A 131 -18.70 -11.86 13.44
N LEU A 132 -18.17 -10.65 13.40
CA LEU A 132 -16.93 -10.29 14.06
C LEU A 132 -17.26 -9.59 15.37
N SER A 133 -16.86 -10.18 16.49
CA SER A 133 -17.09 -9.59 17.80
C SER A 133 -15.89 -9.65 18.71
N GLY A 134 -15.88 -8.84 19.77
CA GLY A 134 -14.78 -8.75 20.73
C GLY A 134 -15.25 -9.07 22.14
N LEU A 135 -14.48 -9.89 22.86
CA LEU A 135 -14.65 -10.16 24.29
C LEU A 135 -13.54 -9.47 25.08
N CYS A 136 -13.87 -9.07 26.30
CA CYS A 136 -12.87 -8.70 27.28
C CYS A 136 -12.57 -9.85 28.22
N LEU A 137 -11.31 -10.27 28.29
CA LEU A 137 -10.89 -11.43 29.07
C LEU A 137 -9.72 -11.05 29.99
N PRO A 138 -9.46 -11.78 31.08
CA PRO A 138 -8.25 -11.58 31.89
C PRO A 138 -6.96 -11.79 31.08
N GLN A 139 -5.92 -10.96 31.27
CA GLN A 139 -4.69 -10.95 30.48
C GLN A 139 -3.90 -12.27 30.53
N PHE A 140 -3.99 -13.01 31.63
CA PHE A 140 -3.36 -14.32 31.79
C PHE A 140 -4.10 -15.44 31.05
N CYS A 141 -5.28 -15.19 30.48
CA CYS A 141 -5.96 -16.17 29.64
C CYS A 141 -5.18 -16.38 28.33
N ARG A 142 -4.86 -17.63 28.02
CA ARG A 142 -4.18 -17.98 26.77
C ARG A 142 -5.20 -18.00 25.62
N ALA A 143 -4.82 -17.47 24.46
CA ALA A 143 -5.71 -17.38 23.30
C ALA A 143 -6.27 -18.75 22.88
N LYS A 144 -5.47 -19.83 22.98
CA LYS A 144 -5.91 -21.19 22.66
C LYS A 144 -7.05 -21.68 23.57
N PHE A 145 -6.93 -21.47 24.88
CA PHE A 145 -7.95 -21.87 25.85
C PHE A 145 -9.25 -21.11 25.63
N VAL A 146 -9.16 -19.79 25.41
CA VAL A 146 -10.33 -18.94 25.12
C VAL A 146 -11.05 -19.40 23.86
N LEU A 147 -10.30 -19.71 22.80
CA LEU A 147 -10.88 -20.19 21.54
C LEU A 147 -11.61 -21.52 21.72
N GLN A 148 -11.12 -22.41 22.58
CA GLN A 148 -11.80 -23.66 22.93
C GLN A 148 -13.06 -23.38 23.75
N LEU A 149 -12.94 -22.64 24.86
CA LEU A 149 -14.04 -22.31 25.76
C LEU A 149 -15.21 -21.63 25.04
N TYR A 150 -14.91 -20.58 24.28
CA TYR A 150 -15.93 -19.84 23.54
C TYR A 150 -16.39 -20.61 22.30
N GLY A 151 -15.52 -21.44 21.71
CA GLY A 151 -15.85 -22.36 20.62
C GLY A 151 -16.87 -23.40 21.01
N ASP A 152 -16.66 -24.09 22.12
CA ASP A 152 -17.57 -25.11 22.65
C ASP A 152 -18.94 -24.49 22.96
N TYR A 153 -18.96 -23.27 23.52
CA TYR A 153 -20.19 -22.50 23.72
C TYR A 153 -20.90 -22.19 22.39
N LEU A 154 -20.19 -21.63 21.41
CA LEU A 154 -20.79 -21.28 20.12
C LEU A 154 -21.26 -22.52 19.34
N GLU A 155 -20.52 -23.62 19.39
CA GLU A 155 -20.90 -24.89 18.77
C GLU A 155 -22.17 -25.47 19.42
N SER A 156 -22.31 -25.35 20.74
CA SER A 156 -23.55 -25.72 21.45
C SER A 156 -24.77 -24.90 20.99
N LYS A 157 -24.52 -23.74 20.39
CA LYS A 157 -25.50 -22.84 19.78
C LYS A 157 -25.50 -22.95 18.25
N GLY A 158 -24.92 -23.99 17.64
CA GLY A 158 -24.90 -24.14 16.19
C GLY A 158 -24.19 -23.03 15.41
N VAL A 159 -23.34 -22.24 16.09
CA VAL A 159 -22.53 -21.17 15.52
C VAL A 159 -21.10 -21.70 15.30
N ALA A 160 -20.58 -21.56 14.08
CA ALA A 160 -19.24 -22.02 13.77
C ALA A 160 -18.20 -20.92 14.02
N ILE A 161 -17.21 -21.16 14.88
CA ILE A 161 -16.03 -20.30 14.96
C ILE A 161 -15.14 -20.56 13.75
N LEU A 162 -14.66 -19.49 13.12
CA LEU A 162 -13.64 -19.57 12.08
C LEU A 162 -12.26 -19.50 12.74
N PRO A 163 -11.37 -20.48 12.49
CA PRO A 163 -10.05 -20.50 13.09
C PRO A 163 -9.22 -19.34 12.54
N VAL A 164 -9.00 -18.32 13.36
CA VAL A 164 -8.07 -17.22 13.09
C VAL A 164 -7.04 -17.20 14.23
N LEU A 165 -5.76 -17.39 13.88
CA LEU A 165 -4.66 -17.34 14.85
C LEU A 165 -4.53 -15.92 15.43
N ASP A 166 -4.32 -15.86 16.76
CA ASP A 166 -3.89 -14.68 17.53
C ASP A 166 -4.79 -13.43 17.43
N MET A 167 -6.01 -13.53 17.97
CA MET A 167 -6.96 -12.40 18.01
C MET A 167 -7.01 -11.66 19.36
N CYS A 168 -6.18 -12.06 20.33
CA CYS A 168 -6.09 -11.41 21.64
C CYS A 168 -4.97 -10.38 21.65
N TYR A 169 -5.31 -9.13 21.98
CA TYR A 169 -4.35 -8.07 22.21
C TYR A 169 -3.87 -8.12 23.67
N GLN A 170 -2.63 -8.58 23.85
CA GLN A 170 -1.93 -8.58 25.14
C GLN A 170 -1.01 -7.36 25.23
N ASP A 171 -1.01 -6.65 26.37
CA ASP A 171 0.07 -5.72 26.67
C ASP A 171 1.32 -6.55 26.93
N ARG A 172 2.16 -6.69 25.92
CA ARG A 172 3.48 -7.27 26.08
C ARG A 172 4.43 -6.15 26.49
N THR A 173 5.24 -6.40 27.51
CA THR A 173 6.41 -5.56 27.78
C THR A 173 7.31 -5.58 26.56
N VAL A 174 7.88 -4.44 26.18
CA VAL A 174 8.83 -4.36 25.06
C VAL A 174 10.03 -5.25 25.37
N GLU A 175 10.09 -6.41 24.74
CA GLU A 175 11.27 -7.26 24.79
C GLU A 175 12.28 -6.72 23.76
N PHE A 176 13.39 -6.19 24.25
CA PHE A 176 14.48 -5.73 23.40
C PHE A 176 15.21 -6.94 22.81
N ASP A 177 14.68 -7.45 21.70
CA ASP A 177 15.35 -8.49 20.92
C ASP A 177 16.62 -7.93 20.23
N GLY A 178 17.46 -8.84 19.72
CA GLY A 178 18.70 -8.45 19.05
C GLY A 178 18.48 -7.56 17.81
N VAL A 179 17.31 -7.66 17.17
CA VAL A 179 16.95 -6.87 15.98
C VAL A 179 16.66 -5.42 16.39
N ILE A 180 15.86 -5.21 17.44
CA ILE A 180 15.55 -3.90 18.01
C ILE A 180 16.83 -3.22 18.50
N ILE A 181 17.68 -3.93 19.23
CA ILE A 181 18.96 -3.37 19.71
C ILE A 181 19.83 -2.93 18.52
N THR A 182 19.94 -3.77 17.48
CA THR A 182 20.69 -3.44 16.27
C THR A 182 20.12 -2.21 15.57
N ALA A 183 18.79 -2.12 15.45
CA ALA A 183 18.11 -0.99 14.84
C ALA A 183 18.31 0.31 15.64
N LEU A 184 18.23 0.24 16.98
CA LEU A 184 18.50 1.37 17.86
C LEU A 184 19.93 1.89 17.69
N VAL A 185 20.92 0.99 17.62
CA VAL A 185 22.33 1.38 17.39
C VAL A 185 22.50 2.07 16.04
N ILE A 186 21.98 1.48 14.96
CA ILE A 186 22.11 2.04 13.60
C ILE A 186 21.44 3.42 13.51
N PHE A 187 20.19 3.56 13.99
CA PHE A 187 19.49 4.84 13.95
C PHE A 187 20.14 5.88 14.87
N SER A 188 20.70 5.47 16.02
CA SER A 188 21.45 6.39 16.90
C SER A 188 22.73 6.91 16.24
N ILE A 189 23.46 6.07 15.51
CA ILE A 189 24.64 6.49 14.74
C ILE A 189 24.24 7.50 13.66
N ILE A 190 23.19 7.21 12.90
CA ILE A 190 22.71 8.11 11.83
C ILE A 190 22.22 9.43 12.43
N ALA A 191 21.48 9.39 13.55
CA ALA A 191 21.05 10.59 14.26
C ALA A 191 22.26 11.43 14.73
N GLY A 192 23.30 10.79 15.28
CA GLY A 192 24.56 11.44 15.64
C GLY A 192 25.24 12.12 14.45
N LEU A 193 25.32 11.44 13.29
CA LEU A 193 25.87 12.01 12.06
C LEU A 193 25.08 13.23 11.57
N VAL A 194 23.75 13.15 11.61
CA VAL A 194 22.86 14.27 11.24
C VAL A 194 23.06 15.45 12.18
N LEU A 195 23.13 15.21 13.50
CA LEU A 195 23.34 16.28 14.48
C LEU A 195 24.70 16.97 14.28
N ILE A 196 25.78 16.21 14.15
CA ILE A 196 27.13 16.75 13.94
C ILE A 196 27.23 17.52 12.62
N SER A 197 26.70 16.94 11.53
CA SER A 197 26.73 17.56 10.20
C SER A 197 25.89 18.84 10.14
N THR A 198 24.73 18.83 10.78
CA THR A 198 23.86 20.02 10.88
C THR A 198 24.50 21.11 11.71
N LEU A 199 25.10 20.77 12.86
CA LEU A 199 25.82 21.73 13.70
C LEU A 199 26.99 22.35 12.93
N TYR A 200 27.77 21.54 12.21
CA TYR A 200 28.84 22.04 11.34
C TYR A 200 28.32 23.03 10.30
N ASP A 201 27.29 22.67 9.53
CA ASP A 201 26.71 23.51 8.48
C ASP A 201 26.19 24.85 9.04
N VAL A 202 25.42 24.80 10.12
CA VAL A 202 24.88 26.00 10.78
C VAL A 202 26.00 26.90 11.31
N VAL A 203 27.02 26.35 11.96
CA VAL A 203 28.16 27.11 12.50
C VAL A 203 28.96 27.76 11.38
N GLN A 204 29.29 27.02 10.31
CA GLN A 204 30.03 27.61 9.18
C GLN A 204 29.23 28.74 8.51
N ARG A 205 27.92 28.59 8.34
CA ARG A 205 27.06 29.65 7.79
C ARG A 205 26.95 30.86 8.71
N TYR A 206 26.86 30.65 10.02
CA TYR A 206 26.83 31.72 11.01
C TYR A 206 28.09 32.59 10.93
N TYR A 207 29.26 31.95 10.82
CA TYR A 207 30.54 32.65 10.63
C TYR A 207 30.83 33.05 9.17
N GLN A 208 29.85 32.94 8.25
CA GLN A 208 29.97 33.26 6.82
C GLN A 208 31.15 32.55 6.12
N ARG A 209 31.51 31.35 6.59
CA ARG A 209 32.57 30.52 6.02
C ARG A 209 32.01 29.61 4.93
N LYS A 210 32.90 29.17 4.03
CA LYS A 210 32.54 28.21 2.98
C LYS A 210 32.25 26.84 3.60
N VAL A 211 31.05 26.32 3.34
CA VAL A 211 30.64 24.99 3.79
C VAL A 211 31.26 23.93 2.86
N ASP A 212 31.98 22.97 3.44
CA ASP A 212 32.46 21.81 2.69
C ASP A 212 31.29 20.81 2.47
N PRO A 213 30.99 20.43 1.21
CA PRO A 213 29.93 19.47 0.91
C PRO A 213 30.10 18.11 1.61
N LEU A 214 31.32 17.67 1.88
CA LEU A 214 31.56 16.37 2.52
C LEU A 214 31.00 16.37 3.96
N TYR A 215 31.38 17.35 4.76
CA TYR A 215 30.96 17.47 6.17
C TYR A 215 29.49 17.89 6.31
N ALA A 216 28.91 18.53 5.30
CA ALA A 216 27.49 18.92 5.28
C ALA A 216 26.57 17.88 4.61
N THR A 217 27.07 16.72 4.19
CA THR A 217 26.29 15.69 3.48
C THR A 217 25.04 15.24 4.24
N PHE A 218 25.14 15.12 5.57
CA PHE A 218 24.04 14.70 6.45
C PHE A 218 23.35 15.89 7.14
N SER A 219 23.63 17.14 6.73
CA SER A 219 23.01 18.32 7.34
C SER A 219 21.52 18.34 7.04
N LEU A 220 20.71 18.26 8.09
CA LEU A 220 19.24 18.31 7.99
C LEU A 220 18.80 19.64 7.37
N TYR A 221 19.41 20.75 7.79
CA TYR A 221 19.08 22.08 7.28
C TYR A 221 19.31 22.17 5.76
N GLN A 222 20.50 21.79 5.29
CA GLN A 222 20.82 21.82 3.87
C GLN A 222 19.91 20.89 3.07
N ASN A 223 19.66 19.67 3.56
CA ASN A 223 18.85 18.69 2.85
C ASN A 223 17.38 19.13 2.76
N LEU A 224 16.82 19.72 3.82
CA LEU A 224 15.49 20.31 3.80
C LEU A 224 15.40 21.49 2.82
N CYS A 225 16.39 22.39 2.83
CA CYS A 225 16.45 23.48 1.85
C CYS A 225 16.50 22.95 0.41
N MET A 226 17.30 21.91 0.13
CA MET A 226 17.39 21.30 -1.19
C MET A 226 16.06 20.69 -1.65
N ILE A 227 15.31 20.06 -0.74
CA ILE A 227 14.00 19.50 -1.03
C ILE A 227 12.97 20.62 -1.30
N LEU A 228 12.92 21.63 -0.44
CA LEU A 228 11.90 22.68 -0.46
C LEU A 228 12.19 23.81 -1.48
N GLN A 229 13.39 23.86 -2.07
CA GLN A 229 13.78 24.93 -2.99
C GLN A 229 12.88 24.99 -4.23
N MET A 230 12.11 26.07 -4.38
CA MET A 230 11.34 26.33 -5.60
C MET A 230 12.15 27.18 -6.56
N ILE A 231 12.39 26.66 -7.77
CA ILE A 231 13.07 27.39 -8.84
C ILE A 231 11.99 27.96 -9.77
N PRO A 232 11.92 29.28 -10.00
CA PRO A 232 10.96 29.85 -10.93
C PRO A 232 11.20 29.34 -12.35
N ARG A 233 10.12 29.29 -13.13
CA ARG A 233 10.12 28.81 -14.52
C ARG A 233 11.19 29.54 -15.33
N SER A 234 12.08 28.78 -15.98
CA SER A 234 13.14 29.39 -16.78
C SER A 234 12.58 29.92 -18.10
N SER A 235 12.57 31.23 -18.31
CA SER A 235 12.30 31.85 -19.61
C SER A 235 13.44 31.63 -20.63
N ASN A 236 14.63 31.29 -20.15
CA ASN A 236 15.81 31.08 -20.97
C ASN A 236 15.89 29.67 -21.55
N SER A 237 15.90 29.61 -22.88
CA SER A 237 16.07 28.41 -23.74
C SER A 237 17.27 27.54 -23.35
N ALA A 238 18.34 28.13 -22.79
CA ALA A 238 19.58 27.43 -22.41
C ALA A 238 19.41 26.44 -21.22
N ARG A 239 18.31 26.51 -20.46
CA ARG A 239 18.00 25.58 -19.34
C ARG A 239 17.00 24.46 -19.72
N ARG A 240 16.71 24.25 -21.01
CA ARG A 240 15.78 23.22 -21.55
C ARG A 240 16.14 21.76 -21.23
N GLU A 241 17.19 21.48 -20.45
CA GLU A 241 17.53 20.12 -20.05
C GLU A 241 16.50 19.48 -19.09
N VAL A 242 15.73 20.31 -18.36
CA VAL A 242 14.72 19.83 -17.39
C VAL A 242 13.33 19.94 -18.00
N ILE A 243 12.63 18.80 -18.09
CA ILE A 243 11.24 18.74 -18.53
C ILE A 243 10.34 19.13 -17.35
N GLU A 244 10.04 20.41 -17.21
CA GLU A 244 9.39 20.99 -16.02
C GLU A 244 8.01 20.37 -15.70
N CYS A 245 7.20 20.06 -16.73
CA CYS A 245 5.86 19.48 -16.55
C CYS A 245 5.89 18.11 -15.85
N VAL A 246 7.02 17.40 -15.89
CA VAL A 246 7.18 16.11 -15.20
C VAL A 246 7.10 16.27 -13.68
N ASN A 247 7.41 17.45 -13.13
CA ASN A 247 7.25 17.71 -11.70
C ASN A 247 5.77 17.61 -11.30
N GLY A 248 4.88 18.29 -12.01
CA GLY A 248 3.44 18.19 -11.77
C GLY A 248 2.90 16.78 -11.98
N ILE A 249 3.35 16.10 -13.05
CA ILE A 249 2.93 14.72 -13.33
C ILE A 249 3.30 13.79 -12.16
N ARG A 250 4.55 13.81 -11.69
CA ARG A 250 5.00 13.00 -10.54
C ARG A 250 4.24 13.31 -9.27
N ALA A 251 4.04 14.59 -8.99
CA ALA A 251 3.33 15.06 -7.80
C ALA A 251 1.87 14.58 -7.79
N ILE A 252 1.12 14.83 -8.87
CA ILE A 252 -0.28 14.42 -8.99
C ILE A 252 -0.42 12.89 -8.96
N SER A 253 0.46 12.15 -9.67
CA SER A 253 0.46 10.69 -9.61
C SER A 253 0.72 10.17 -8.20
N MET A 254 1.64 10.78 -7.44
CA MET A 254 1.87 10.39 -6.04
C MET A 254 0.66 10.66 -5.15
N LEU A 255 0.01 11.82 -5.31
CA LEU A 255 -1.24 12.10 -4.58
C LEU A 255 -2.32 11.08 -4.91
N TRP A 256 -2.45 10.70 -6.19
CA TRP A 256 -3.40 9.69 -6.62
C TRP A 256 -3.11 8.30 -6.05
N ILE A 257 -1.83 7.90 -5.92
CA ILE A 257 -1.42 6.66 -5.23
C ILE A 257 -1.89 6.65 -3.78
N ILE A 258 -1.76 7.78 -3.06
CA ILE A 258 -2.21 7.88 -1.66
C ILE A 258 -3.73 7.73 -1.57
N VAL A 259 -4.46 8.47 -2.41
CA VAL A 259 -5.94 8.38 -2.47
C VAL A 259 -6.38 6.95 -2.76
N TYR A 260 -5.74 6.28 -3.73
CA TYR A 260 -5.98 4.88 -4.06
C TYR A 260 -5.79 3.95 -2.87
N HIS A 261 -4.67 4.04 -2.15
CA HIS A 261 -4.40 3.13 -1.03
C HIS A 261 -5.31 3.40 0.18
N VAL A 262 -5.73 4.65 0.40
CA VAL A 262 -6.76 4.97 1.40
C VAL A 262 -8.09 4.30 1.03
N HIS A 263 -8.48 4.36 -0.25
CA HIS A 263 -9.66 3.64 -0.75
C HIS A 263 -9.50 2.13 -0.59
N PHE A 264 -8.39 1.56 -1.05
CA PHE A 264 -8.10 0.13 -0.96
C PHE A 264 -8.19 -0.39 0.48
N LEU A 265 -7.57 0.30 1.42
CA LEU A 265 -7.57 -0.12 2.82
C LEU A 265 -8.94 0.06 3.46
N THR A 266 -9.60 1.19 3.25
CA THR A 266 -10.97 1.41 3.76
C THR A 266 -11.95 0.39 3.18
N MET A 267 -11.78 0.01 1.91
CA MET A 267 -12.55 -1.08 1.27
C MET A 267 -12.25 -2.45 1.89
N LYS A 268 -11.07 -2.63 2.47
CA LYS A 268 -10.71 -3.86 3.20
C LYS A 268 -11.20 -3.89 4.64
N THR A 269 -11.23 -2.77 5.34
CA THR A 269 -11.67 -2.66 6.75
C THR A 269 -13.18 -2.92 6.91
N PRO A 270 -13.62 -3.71 7.92
CA PRO A 270 -15.04 -3.90 8.24
C PRO A 270 -15.69 -2.60 8.77
N VAL A 271 -16.99 -2.44 8.51
CA VAL A 271 -17.80 -1.25 8.89
C VAL A 271 -19.21 -1.69 9.29
N ASN A 272 -19.91 -0.84 10.04
CA ASN A 272 -21.27 -1.10 10.52
C ASN A 272 -22.40 -0.85 9.48
N ASN A 273 -22.07 -0.29 8.31
CA ASN A 273 -23.01 -0.06 7.20
C ASN A 273 -22.46 -0.58 5.86
N PRO A 274 -22.25 -1.90 5.72
CA PRO A 274 -21.61 -2.47 4.54
C PRO A 274 -22.38 -2.23 3.24
N GLY A 275 -23.72 -2.10 3.28
CA GLY A 275 -24.51 -1.76 2.10
C GLY A 275 -24.07 -0.45 1.43
N SER A 276 -23.92 0.64 2.20
CA SER A 276 -23.46 1.94 1.66
C SER A 276 -22.06 1.87 1.05
N LYS A 277 -21.22 0.97 1.58
CA LYS A 277 -19.88 0.72 1.07
C LYS A 277 -19.92 -0.03 -0.26
N VAL A 278 -20.83 -0.99 -0.41
CA VAL A 278 -21.10 -1.67 -1.68
C VAL A 278 -21.65 -0.67 -2.71
N ASP A 279 -22.61 0.17 -2.34
CA ASP A 279 -23.13 1.22 -3.22
C ASP A 279 -22.02 2.15 -3.72
N TYR A 280 -21.10 2.55 -2.82
CA TYR A 280 -19.94 3.33 -3.20
C TYR A 280 -19.01 2.57 -4.14
N LEU A 281 -18.75 1.28 -3.89
CA LEU A 281 -17.85 0.46 -4.71
C LEU A 281 -18.26 0.48 -6.20
N TYR A 282 -19.57 0.45 -6.45
CA TYR A 282 -20.18 0.50 -7.79
C TYR A 282 -20.42 1.91 -8.34
N SER A 283 -20.07 2.95 -7.58
CA SER A 283 -20.24 4.35 -7.99
C SER A 283 -19.11 4.84 -8.92
N PHE A 284 -19.40 5.89 -9.69
CA PHE A 284 -18.41 6.53 -10.57
C PHE A 284 -17.16 7.05 -9.82
N PRO A 285 -17.28 7.73 -8.65
CA PRO A 285 -16.11 8.12 -7.86
C PRO A 285 -15.19 6.96 -7.49
N SER A 286 -15.75 5.79 -7.13
CA SER A 286 -14.96 4.59 -6.85
C SER A 286 -14.20 4.10 -8.09
N SER A 287 -14.84 4.08 -9.26
CA SER A 287 -14.15 3.73 -10.52
C SER A 287 -12.90 4.61 -10.75
N VAL A 288 -13.01 5.92 -10.54
CA VAL A 288 -11.90 6.87 -10.75
C VAL A 288 -10.81 6.79 -9.66
N PHE A 289 -11.19 6.81 -8.38
CA PHE A 289 -10.22 6.93 -7.29
C PHE A 289 -9.69 5.59 -6.79
N TYR A 290 -10.50 4.53 -6.88
CA TYR A 290 -10.12 3.19 -6.44
C TYR A 290 -9.62 2.33 -7.61
N PHE A 291 -10.43 2.04 -8.63
CA PHE A 291 -10.03 1.10 -9.68
C PHE A 291 -8.96 1.67 -10.61
N MET A 292 -9.16 2.89 -11.10
CA MET A 292 -8.20 3.57 -11.98
C MET A 292 -6.93 4.02 -11.24
N GLY A 293 -6.95 4.10 -9.91
CA GLY A 293 -5.81 4.50 -9.07
C GLY A 293 -4.54 3.66 -9.30
N THR A 294 -4.69 2.40 -9.72
CA THR A 294 -3.56 1.52 -10.05
C THR A 294 -2.71 2.00 -11.25
N LEU A 295 -3.28 2.87 -12.11
CA LEU A 295 -2.59 3.49 -13.25
C LEU A 295 -1.61 4.59 -12.83
N ALA A 296 -1.72 5.11 -11.61
CA ALA A 296 -0.79 6.13 -11.13
C ALA A 296 0.66 5.62 -11.12
N VAL A 297 0.87 4.33 -10.79
CA VAL A 297 2.18 3.66 -10.85
C VAL A 297 2.70 3.51 -12.28
N ASP A 298 1.80 3.30 -13.26
CA ASP A 298 2.15 3.23 -14.68
C ASP A 298 2.78 4.54 -15.17
N THR A 299 2.37 5.68 -14.61
CA THR A 299 3.03 6.98 -14.89
C THR A 299 4.51 6.93 -14.53
N PHE A 300 4.86 6.37 -13.37
CA PHE A 300 6.25 6.26 -12.95
C PHE A 300 7.05 5.26 -13.81
N LEU A 301 6.44 4.16 -14.27
CA LEU A 301 7.07 3.24 -15.24
C LEU A 301 7.37 3.93 -16.57
N VAL A 302 6.42 4.70 -17.13
CA VAL A 302 6.63 5.50 -18.35
C VAL A 302 7.81 6.46 -18.15
N LEU A 303 7.80 7.23 -17.06
CA LEU A 303 8.85 8.19 -16.76
C LEU A 303 10.21 7.51 -16.56
N SER A 304 10.25 6.35 -15.89
CA SER A 304 11.48 5.59 -15.68
C SER A 304 12.11 5.17 -17.01
N GLY A 305 11.32 4.55 -17.90
CA GLY A 305 11.76 4.17 -19.26
C GLY A 305 12.24 5.37 -20.07
N MET A 306 11.48 6.48 -20.03
CA MET A 306 11.84 7.72 -20.72
C MET A 306 13.18 8.31 -20.23
N PHE A 307 13.36 8.44 -18.92
CA PHE A 307 14.57 9.05 -18.35
C PHE A 307 15.81 8.18 -18.51
N VAL A 308 15.70 6.85 -18.38
CA VAL A 308 16.87 5.99 -18.62
C VAL A 308 17.28 6.00 -20.09
N SER A 309 16.32 6.00 -21.01
CA SER A 309 16.56 6.13 -22.44
C SER A 309 17.28 7.45 -22.77
N LEU A 310 16.75 8.58 -22.31
CA LEU A 310 17.40 9.88 -22.46
C LEU A 310 18.80 9.93 -21.85
N SER A 311 18.99 9.37 -20.66
CA SER A 311 20.27 9.38 -19.95
C SER A 311 21.34 8.55 -20.66
N ILE A 312 21.00 7.35 -21.15
CA ILE A 312 21.93 6.46 -21.83
C ILE A 312 22.29 7.02 -23.21
N LEU A 313 21.31 7.50 -23.97
CA LEU A 313 21.54 8.08 -25.30
C LEU A 313 22.45 9.30 -25.24
N LYS A 314 22.21 10.24 -24.31
CA LYS A 314 23.08 11.41 -24.11
C LYS A 314 24.51 11.03 -23.73
N ALA A 315 24.67 10.01 -22.87
CA ALA A 315 25.99 9.52 -22.48
C ALA A 315 26.72 8.90 -23.68
N LEU A 316 26.03 8.09 -24.51
CA LEU A 316 26.60 7.49 -25.71
C LEU A 316 26.97 8.53 -26.77
N ASP A 317 26.17 9.57 -26.97
CA ASP A 317 26.50 10.67 -27.89
C ASP A 317 27.74 11.46 -27.43
N THR A 318 27.95 11.59 -26.11
CA THR A 318 29.07 12.35 -25.57
C THR A 318 30.37 11.55 -25.53
N SER A 319 30.34 10.29 -25.07
CA SER A 319 31.55 9.48 -24.81
C SER A 319 31.66 8.21 -25.65
N GLY A 320 30.64 7.83 -26.42
CA GLY A 320 30.58 6.57 -27.17
C GLY A 320 30.59 5.29 -26.31
N LYS A 321 30.71 5.44 -25.00
CA LYS A 321 30.84 4.36 -24.00
C LYS A 321 29.98 4.69 -22.79
N ILE A 322 29.46 3.63 -22.15
CA ILE A 322 28.72 3.70 -20.90
C ILE A 322 29.45 2.92 -19.82
N ASN A 323 29.61 3.52 -18.63
CA ASN A 323 30.09 2.81 -17.46
C ASN A 323 28.90 2.14 -16.76
N LEU A 324 28.67 0.85 -17.06
CA LEU A 324 27.56 0.06 -16.52
C LEU A 324 27.62 -0.04 -15.00
N TRP A 325 28.81 -0.28 -14.45
CA TRP A 325 29.03 -0.36 -13.00
C TRP A 325 28.59 0.91 -12.30
N SER A 326 29.04 2.05 -12.80
CA SER A 326 28.65 3.34 -12.27
C SER A 326 27.16 3.61 -12.44
N LEU A 327 26.56 3.20 -13.56
CA LEU A 327 25.13 3.37 -13.83
C LEU A 327 24.26 2.59 -12.83
N TYR A 328 24.54 1.31 -12.61
CA TYR A 328 23.78 0.46 -11.69
C TYR A 328 24.02 0.81 -10.22
N LEU A 329 25.28 1.02 -9.82
CA LEU A 329 25.62 1.30 -8.42
C LEU A 329 24.93 2.58 -7.91
N ARG A 330 24.92 3.64 -8.73
CA ARG A 330 24.21 4.90 -8.40
C ARG A 330 22.74 4.67 -8.07
N ARG A 331 22.02 4.00 -8.98
CA ARG A 331 20.59 3.76 -8.80
C ARG A 331 20.32 2.83 -7.63
N TYR A 332 21.15 1.78 -7.47
CA TYR A 332 21.02 0.82 -6.39
C TYR A 332 21.15 1.49 -5.02
N ILE A 333 22.19 2.28 -4.79
CA ILE A 333 22.39 2.98 -3.51
C ILE A 333 21.23 3.94 -3.24
N ARG A 334 20.84 4.73 -4.25
CA ARG A 334 19.77 5.74 -4.12
C ARG A 334 18.42 5.14 -3.71
N ILE A 335 18.03 4.00 -4.28
CA ILE A 335 16.73 3.37 -4.00
C ILE A 335 16.82 2.50 -2.73
N THR A 336 17.90 1.76 -2.58
CA THR A 336 18.00 0.71 -1.56
C THR A 336 18.29 1.27 -0.17
N ALA A 337 19.04 2.39 -0.05
CA ALA A 337 19.33 2.99 1.26
C ALA A 337 18.07 3.37 2.06
N PRO A 338 17.12 4.16 1.53
CA PRO A 338 15.89 4.48 2.25
C PRO A 338 14.95 3.28 2.41
N LEU A 339 14.96 2.32 1.48
CA LEU A 339 14.19 1.08 1.62
C LEU A 339 14.74 0.20 2.76
N ALA A 340 16.05 0.07 2.89
CA ALA A 340 16.69 -0.71 3.95
C ALA A 340 16.40 -0.13 5.34
N ALA A 341 16.49 1.19 5.47
CA ALA A 341 16.08 1.89 6.68
C ALA A 341 14.60 1.62 7.00
N LEU A 342 13.73 1.58 5.98
CA LEU A 342 12.31 1.34 6.17
C LEU A 342 12.01 -0.09 6.61
N ILE A 343 12.66 -1.09 6.01
CA ILE A 343 12.51 -2.49 6.40
C ILE A 343 12.99 -2.68 7.84
N LEU A 344 14.14 -2.10 8.18
CA LEU A 344 14.67 -2.16 9.55
C LEU A 344 13.70 -1.51 10.56
N PHE A 345 13.12 -0.36 10.20
CA PHE A 345 12.07 0.27 11.01
C PHE A 345 10.82 -0.61 11.12
N ALA A 346 10.38 -1.20 10.02
CA ALA A 346 9.16 -2.01 9.96
C ALA A 346 9.26 -3.27 10.84
N VAL A 347 10.41 -3.95 10.83
CA VAL A 347 10.61 -5.17 11.63
C VAL A 347 10.81 -4.85 13.12
N SER A 348 11.43 -3.70 13.43
CA SER A 348 11.86 -3.39 14.80
C SER A 348 10.84 -2.57 15.58
N PHE A 349 10.21 -1.56 14.96
CA PHE A 349 9.44 -0.55 15.70
C PHE A 349 7.96 -0.51 15.35
N LEU A 350 7.56 -1.03 14.19
CA LEU A 350 6.19 -0.85 13.69
C LEU A 350 5.12 -1.41 14.64
N GLU A 351 5.40 -2.51 15.32
CA GLU A 351 4.53 -3.10 16.34
C GLU A 351 4.15 -2.12 17.45
N TYR A 352 5.08 -1.23 17.82
CA TYR A 352 4.91 -0.26 18.91
C TYR A 352 4.34 1.10 18.45
N THR A 353 4.04 1.27 17.16
CA THR A 353 3.52 2.55 16.61
C THR A 353 2.00 2.67 16.61
N GLY A 354 1.29 1.62 16.99
CA GLY A 354 -0.17 1.61 16.99
C GLY A 354 -0.72 0.52 17.92
N GLU A 355 -1.99 0.67 18.29
CA GLU A 355 -2.70 -0.29 19.13
C GLU A 355 -4.13 -0.43 18.62
N GLY A 356 -4.61 -1.65 18.43
CA GLY A 356 -6.00 -1.89 18.06
C GLY A 356 -6.28 -3.37 17.74
N PRO A 357 -7.56 -3.78 17.75
CA PRO A 357 -8.00 -5.16 17.53
C PRO A 357 -7.57 -5.71 16.16
N LEU A 358 -7.53 -4.87 15.13
CA LEU A 358 -7.13 -5.27 13.77
C LEU A 358 -5.62 -5.06 13.49
N TRP A 359 -4.90 -4.41 14.41
CA TRP A 359 -3.52 -4.00 14.20
C TRP A 359 -2.55 -5.18 14.22
N ASN A 360 -2.63 -6.02 15.26
CA ASN A 360 -1.74 -7.18 15.44
C ASN A 360 -1.85 -8.18 14.28
N GLN A 361 -3.06 -8.41 13.76
CA GLN A 361 -3.29 -9.30 12.62
C GLN A 361 -2.60 -8.78 11.35
N MET A 362 -2.78 -7.50 11.05
CA MET A 362 -2.16 -6.87 9.86
C MET A 362 -0.63 -6.83 10.00
N LEU A 363 -0.14 -6.51 11.19
CA LEU A 363 1.29 -6.41 11.44
C LEU A 363 2.00 -7.75 11.47
N GLY A 364 1.46 -8.76 12.15
CA GLY A 364 2.13 -10.06 12.32
C GLY A 364 2.51 -10.65 10.96
N SER A 365 1.54 -10.73 10.05
CA SER A 365 1.77 -11.21 8.68
C SER A 365 2.84 -10.41 7.91
N THR A 366 2.89 -9.10 8.09
CA THR A 366 3.85 -8.23 7.40
C THR A 366 5.25 -8.34 8.02
N LYS A 367 5.34 -8.34 9.36
CA LYS A 367 6.58 -8.47 10.12
C LYS A 367 7.24 -9.81 9.84
N ASP A 368 6.49 -10.91 9.91
CA ASP A 368 6.98 -12.26 9.63
C ASP A 368 7.50 -12.40 8.20
N SER A 369 6.76 -11.85 7.23
CA SER A 369 7.19 -11.80 5.83
C SER A 369 8.49 -11.01 5.66
N CYS A 370 8.65 -9.90 6.38
CA CYS A 370 9.87 -9.10 6.33
C CYS A 370 11.07 -9.76 7.03
N ILE A 371 10.88 -10.38 8.20
CA ILE A 371 11.96 -11.12 8.88
C ILE A 371 12.49 -12.24 7.97
N LYS A 372 11.60 -12.93 7.26
CA LYS A 372 11.96 -14.05 6.39
C LYS A 372 12.53 -13.61 5.02
N TYR A 373 12.03 -12.52 4.45
CA TYR A 373 12.28 -12.15 3.05
C TYR A 373 12.83 -10.73 2.83
N TRP A 374 13.36 -10.04 3.86
CA TRP A 374 13.99 -8.73 3.69
C TRP A 374 15.08 -8.72 2.60
N TRP A 375 15.84 -9.81 2.47
CA TRP A 375 16.92 -9.93 1.50
C TRP A 375 16.40 -9.88 0.06
N SER A 376 15.24 -10.47 -0.24
CA SER A 376 14.67 -10.47 -1.60
C SER A 376 14.09 -9.10 -1.96
N ALA A 377 13.64 -8.33 -0.97
CA ALA A 377 13.26 -6.93 -1.16
C ALA A 377 14.48 -6.03 -1.44
N LEU A 378 15.59 -6.19 -0.71
CA LEU A 378 16.83 -5.41 -0.95
C LEU A 378 17.55 -5.77 -2.25
N LEU A 379 17.40 -7.02 -2.71
CA LEU A 379 17.86 -7.44 -4.04
C LEU A 379 16.88 -7.06 -5.17
N HIS A 380 15.71 -6.50 -4.85
CA HIS A 380 14.68 -6.10 -5.82
C HIS A 380 14.15 -7.27 -6.68
N ILE A 381 13.98 -8.45 -6.08
CA ILE A 381 13.52 -9.69 -6.77
C ILE A 381 12.30 -10.36 -6.11
N GLN A 382 11.77 -9.80 -5.02
CA GLN A 382 10.68 -10.39 -4.25
C GLN A 382 9.39 -10.65 -5.06
N ASN A 383 9.16 -9.87 -6.12
CA ASN A 383 7.99 -10.04 -6.99
C ASN A 383 8.00 -11.35 -7.80
N TYR A 384 9.13 -12.06 -7.84
CA TYR A 384 9.24 -13.42 -8.39
C TYR A 384 9.50 -14.47 -7.32
N VAL A 385 10.32 -14.16 -6.31
CA VAL A 385 10.73 -15.13 -5.29
C VAL A 385 9.59 -15.48 -4.33
N ASN A 386 8.84 -14.47 -3.88
CA ASN A 386 7.85 -14.61 -2.81
C ASN A 386 6.65 -13.69 -3.02
N PRO A 387 5.94 -13.77 -4.17
CA PRO A 387 4.88 -12.81 -4.52
C PRO A 387 3.66 -12.86 -3.58
N SER A 388 3.44 -13.95 -2.83
CA SER A 388 2.40 -14.04 -1.79
C SER A 388 2.82 -13.37 -0.47
N ASN A 389 4.11 -13.42 -0.14
CA ASN A 389 4.64 -13.07 1.17
C ASN A 389 5.78 -12.05 1.02
N MET A 390 5.51 -10.97 0.26
CA MET A 390 6.48 -9.91 0.00
C MET A 390 6.75 -9.09 1.27
N CYS A 391 8.00 -8.67 1.48
CA CYS A 391 8.29 -7.71 2.53
C CYS A 391 7.88 -6.32 2.05
N LEU A 392 6.92 -5.70 2.75
CA LEU A 392 6.28 -4.43 2.34
C LEU A 392 5.69 -4.55 0.93
N SER A 393 4.52 -5.17 0.82
CA SER A 393 3.95 -5.61 -0.47
C SER A 393 3.90 -4.55 -1.57
N TRP A 394 3.66 -3.27 -1.26
CA TRP A 394 3.66 -2.16 -2.23
C TRP A 394 5.04 -1.91 -2.88
N THR A 395 6.13 -2.45 -2.35
CA THR A 395 7.47 -2.30 -2.93
C THR A 395 7.73 -3.21 -4.15
N TRP A 396 6.74 -4.01 -4.57
CA TRP A 396 6.77 -4.80 -5.83
C TRP A 396 7.16 -3.94 -7.05
N TYR A 397 6.68 -2.69 -7.10
CA TYR A 397 6.97 -1.75 -8.19
C TYR A 397 8.47 -1.43 -8.30
N LEU A 398 9.16 -1.30 -7.15
CA LEU A 398 10.60 -1.05 -7.12
C LEU A 398 11.37 -2.22 -7.73
N SER A 399 10.89 -3.44 -7.49
CA SER A 399 11.47 -4.65 -8.08
C SER A 399 11.34 -4.66 -9.60
N VAL A 400 10.14 -4.37 -10.11
CA VAL A 400 9.88 -4.25 -11.57
C VAL A 400 10.78 -3.18 -12.19
N ASP A 401 10.83 -2.00 -11.58
CA ASP A 401 11.58 -0.86 -12.09
C ASP A 401 13.10 -1.10 -12.11
N MET A 402 13.66 -1.70 -11.04
CA MET A 402 15.08 -2.05 -10.98
C MET A 402 15.44 -3.14 -12.00
N GLN A 403 14.61 -4.16 -12.17
CA GLN A 403 14.84 -5.23 -13.13
C GLN A 403 14.83 -4.70 -14.59
N LEU A 404 13.87 -3.84 -14.93
CA LEU A 404 13.85 -3.18 -16.25
C LEU A 404 15.02 -2.22 -16.43
N TYR A 405 15.47 -1.55 -15.38
CA TYR A 405 16.67 -0.73 -15.42
C TYR A 405 17.95 -1.52 -15.71
N LEU A 406 18.09 -2.73 -15.15
CA LEU A 406 19.19 -3.64 -15.45
C LEU A 406 19.19 -4.09 -16.93
N LEU A 407 18.01 -4.24 -17.53
CA LEU A 407 17.89 -4.58 -18.95
C LEU A 407 18.07 -3.37 -19.87
N ALA A 408 17.97 -2.14 -19.34
CA ALA A 408 17.90 -0.92 -20.14
C ALA A 408 19.10 -0.72 -21.09
N PRO A 409 20.38 -0.93 -20.69
CA PRO A 409 21.50 -0.80 -21.63
C PRO A 409 21.43 -1.77 -22.81
N ALA A 410 21.01 -3.01 -22.57
CA ALA A 410 20.85 -4.02 -23.63
C ALA A 410 19.75 -3.64 -24.64
N LEU A 411 18.73 -2.92 -24.20
CA LEU A 411 17.64 -2.44 -25.05
C LEU A 411 17.99 -1.13 -25.77
N ILE A 412 18.65 -0.20 -25.09
CA ILE A 412 18.88 1.17 -25.59
C ILE A 412 20.17 1.29 -26.42
N TYR A 413 21.22 0.52 -26.12
CA TYR A 413 22.45 0.55 -26.92
C TYR A 413 22.20 0.20 -28.41
N PRO A 414 21.41 -0.85 -28.74
CA PRO A 414 20.97 -1.12 -30.11
C PRO A 414 20.23 0.05 -30.77
N LEU A 415 19.36 0.74 -30.04
CA LEU A 415 18.65 1.94 -30.55
C LEU A 415 19.60 3.08 -30.90
N TRP A 416 20.70 3.22 -30.17
CA TRP A 416 21.74 4.19 -30.51
C TRP A 416 22.52 3.77 -31.76
N ARG A 417 22.98 2.52 -31.80
CA ARG A 417 23.86 2.01 -32.87
C ARG A 417 23.17 1.78 -34.21
N TRP A 418 21.96 1.23 -34.20
CA TRP A 418 21.20 0.80 -35.38
C TRP A 418 19.87 1.54 -35.58
N ARG A 419 19.58 2.52 -34.71
CA ARG A 419 18.44 3.44 -34.83
C ARG A 419 17.12 2.68 -35.05
N ASN A 420 16.48 2.91 -36.18
CA ASN A 420 15.12 2.44 -36.47
C ASN A 420 15.01 0.90 -36.56
N LYS A 421 16.10 0.18 -36.87
CA LYS A 421 16.05 -1.28 -36.99
C LYS A 421 15.79 -1.95 -35.63
N SER A 422 16.35 -1.40 -34.55
CA SER A 422 16.17 -1.93 -33.19
C SER A 422 14.82 -1.55 -32.56
N LEU A 423 14.13 -0.55 -33.10
CA LEU A 423 12.80 -0.16 -32.65
C LEU A 423 11.80 -1.31 -32.78
N PHE A 424 11.86 -2.07 -33.88
CA PHE A 424 10.99 -3.23 -34.09
C PHE A 424 11.14 -4.29 -32.99
N GLY A 425 12.36 -4.51 -32.49
CA GLY A 425 12.60 -5.46 -31.40
C GLY A 425 11.93 -5.03 -30.08
N ILE A 426 12.00 -3.75 -29.74
CA ILE A 426 11.36 -3.23 -28.51
C ILE A 426 9.84 -3.22 -28.64
N ILE A 427 9.31 -2.85 -29.81
CA ILE A 427 7.88 -2.93 -30.10
C ILE A 427 7.39 -4.38 -29.99
N PHE A 428 8.12 -5.33 -30.58
CA PHE A 428 7.82 -6.76 -30.46
C PHE A 428 7.80 -7.22 -29.00
N LEU A 429 8.79 -6.83 -28.20
CA LEU A 429 8.82 -7.15 -26.76
C LEU A 429 7.64 -6.53 -25.99
N ALA A 430 7.22 -5.32 -26.34
CA ALA A 430 6.05 -4.68 -25.73
C ALA A 430 4.75 -5.44 -26.06
N PHE A 431 4.58 -5.84 -27.32
CA PHE A 431 3.44 -6.67 -27.74
C PHE A 431 3.49 -8.08 -27.14
N LEU A 432 4.69 -8.66 -26.96
CA LEU A 432 4.86 -9.95 -26.29
C LEU A 432 4.44 -9.85 -24.81
N SER A 433 4.87 -8.79 -24.11
CA SER A 433 4.43 -8.49 -22.73
C SER A 433 2.90 -8.37 -22.63
N MET A 434 2.27 -7.64 -23.56
CA MET A 434 0.81 -7.53 -23.65
C MET A 434 0.15 -8.88 -23.95
N GLY A 435 0.73 -9.67 -24.84
CA GLY A 435 0.27 -11.01 -25.19
C GLY A 435 0.31 -11.96 -24.01
N CYS A 436 1.35 -11.92 -23.16
CA CYS A 436 1.41 -12.70 -21.93
C CYS A 436 0.22 -12.38 -21.01
N VAL A 437 -0.07 -11.10 -20.77
CA VAL A 437 -1.20 -10.70 -19.92
C VAL A 437 -2.54 -11.14 -20.52
N LEU A 438 -2.70 -11.00 -21.85
CA LEU A 438 -3.89 -11.45 -22.57
C LEU A 438 -4.12 -12.95 -22.38
N THR A 439 -3.09 -13.75 -22.62
CA THR A 439 -3.16 -15.21 -22.45
C THR A 439 -3.45 -15.57 -21.00
N THR A 440 -2.82 -14.93 -20.03
CA THR A 440 -3.08 -15.18 -18.60
C THR A 440 -4.53 -14.90 -18.24
N TYR A 441 -5.10 -13.78 -18.69
CA TYR A 441 -6.50 -13.44 -18.43
C TYR A 441 -7.47 -14.47 -19.04
N LEU A 442 -7.23 -14.89 -20.28
CA LEU A 442 -8.10 -15.83 -20.98
C LEU A 442 -8.01 -17.26 -20.42
N VAL A 443 -6.80 -17.73 -20.10
CA VAL A 443 -6.57 -19.10 -19.61
C VAL A 443 -7.14 -19.29 -18.20
N ASN A 444 -7.08 -18.25 -17.35
CA ASN A 444 -7.58 -18.33 -15.97
C ASN A 444 -9.01 -17.79 -15.82
N ASP A 445 -9.67 -17.41 -16.92
CA ASP A 445 -11.00 -16.77 -16.94
C ASP A 445 -11.12 -15.61 -15.93
N PHE A 446 -10.08 -14.76 -15.85
CA PHE A 446 -10.09 -13.61 -14.96
C PHE A 446 -11.05 -12.54 -15.43
N ARG A 447 -11.79 -11.96 -14.48
CA ARG A 447 -12.82 -10.94 -14.74
C ARG A 447 -12.58 -9.67 -13.94
N THR A 448 -12.70 -8.52 -14.61
CA THR A 448 -12.65 -7.18 -14.04
C THR A 448 -13.98 -6.85 -13.37
N ALA A 449 -14.18 -7.41 -12.19
CA ALA A 449 -15.35 -7.16 -11.37
C ALA A 449 -14.98 -6.30 -10.15
N ALA A 450 -15.94 -5.54 -9.63
CA ALA A 450 -15.78 -4.85 -8.36
C ALA A 450 -15.31 -5.77 -7.22
N LEU A 451 -15.88 -6.98 -7.18
CA LEU A 451 -15.62 -7.99 -6.16
C LEU A 451 -14.30 -8.74 -6.36
N ASN A 452 -13.68 -8.64 -7.53
CA ASN A 452 -12.37 -9.23 -7.83
C ASN A 452 -11.23 -8.23 -7.57
N ALA A 453 -11.55 -7.04 -7.06
CA ALA A 453 -10.59 -5.97 -6.83
C ALA A 453 -9.57 -6.33 -5.76
N GLY A 454 -8.32 -6.58 -6.18
CA GLY A 454 -7.25 -6.97 -5.27
C GLY A 454 -7.25 -8.46 -4.93
N ASP A 455 -7.83 -9.28 -5.80
CA ASP A 455 -7.64 -10.73 -5.82
C ASP A 455 -6.14 -11.08 -5.90
N GLU A 456 -5.69 -11.94 -5.00
CA GLU A 456 -4.27 -12.26 -4.87
C GLU A 456 -3.72 -12.99 -6.10
N GLN A 457 -4.49 -13.90 -6.70
CA GLN A 457 -4.06 -14.67 -7.86
C GLN A 457 -3.96 -13.79 -9.11
N ILE A 458 -4.95 -12.91 -9.32
CA ILE A 458 -4.90 -11.92 -10.41
C ILE A 458 -3.66 -11.03 -10.25
N LEU A 459 -3.41 -10.51 -9.04
CA LEU A 459 -2.24 -9.66 -8.77
C LEU A 459 -0.91 -10.40 -9.02
N LYS A 460 -0.78 -11.63 -8.54
CA LYS A 460 0.42 -12.48 -8.70
C LYS A 460 0.77 -12.75 -10.14
N LEU A 461 -0.23 -12.96 -11.00
CA LEU A 461 0.00 -13.39 -12.38
C LEU A 461 0.00 -12.23 -13.38
N THR A 462 -0.67 -11.11 -13.08
CA THR A 462 -0.88 -10.03 -14.06
C THR A 462 -0.37 -8.66 -13.60
N TYR A 463 -0.10 -8.47 -12.30
CA TYR A 463 0.25 -7.15 -11.76
C TYR A 463 1.69 -7.06 -11.22
N TYR A 464 2.13 -8.03 -10.42
CA TYR A 464 3.47 -8.04 -9.83
C TYR A 464 4.60 -8.45 -10.78
N PRO A 465 4.41 -9.39 -11.74
CA PRO A 465 5.49 -9.84 -12.59
C PRO A 465 5.99 -8.75 -13.54
N THR A 466 7.31 -8.65 -13.68
CA THR A 466 7.95 -7.63 -14.52
C THR A 466 7.56 -7.76 -15.98
N HIS A 467 7.44 -8.98 -16.50
CA HIS A 467 7.02 -9.20 -17.88
C HIS A 467 5.57 -8.79 -18.15
N ALA A 468 4.69 -8.80 -17.14
CA ALA A 468 3.31 -8.33 -17.28
C ALA A 468 3.21 -6.79 -17.30
N ARG A 469 4.20 -6.09 -16.73
CA ARG A 469 4.24 -4.63 -16.61
C ARG A 469 5.20 -3.95 -17.59
N ALA A 470 6.04 -4.73 -18.28
CA ALA A 470 7.12 -4.24 -19.13
C ALA A 470 6.63 -3.35 -20.28
N ALA A 471 5.47 -3.64 -20.90
CA ALA A 471 4.98 -2.90 -22.06
C ALA A 471 4.95 -1.38 -21.87
N VAL A 472 4.40 -0.89 -20.75
CA VAL A 472 4.29 0.55 -20.45
C VAL A 472 5.66 1.21 -20.30
N TRP A 473 6.59 0.52 -19.64
CA TRP A 473 7.97 0.99 -19.49
C TRP A 473 8.71 1.02 -20.84
N LEU A 474 8.52 -0.01 -21.68
CA LEU A 474 9.11 -0.10 -23.03
C LEU A 474 8.60 1.03 -23.93
N PHE A 475 7.31 1.36 -23.86
CA PHE A 475 6.76 2.54 -24.54
C PHE A 475 7.40 3.83 -24.03
N GLY A 476 7.63 3.95 -22.72
CA GLY A 476 8.40 5.05 -22.14
C GLY A 476 9.83 5.14 -22.68
N ALA A 477 10.52 4.01 -22.83
CA ALA A 477 11.88 3.95 -23.38
C ALA A 477 11.92 4.37 -24.87
N ILE A 478 10.95 3.93 -25.67
CA ILE A 478 10.75 4.38 -27.05
C ILE A 478 10.51 5.89 -27.07
N PHE A 479 9.65 6.41 -26.19
CA PHE A 479 9.36 7.83 -26.11
C PHE A 479 10.58 8.67 -25.73
N GLY A 480 11.43 8.19 -24.81
CA GLY A 480 12.71 8.81 -24.51
C GLY A 480 13.63 8.87 -25.73
N TRP A 481 13.65 7.83 -26.56
CA TRP A 481 14.39 7.82 -27.84
C TRP A 481 13.79 8.80 -28.87
N ILE A 482 12.46 8.91 -28.95
CA ILE A 482 11.78 9.90 -29.80
C ILE A 482 12.18 11.30 -29.37
N LEU A 483 12.09 11.63 -28.07
CA LEU A 483 12.45 12.93 -27.53
C LEU A 483 13.94 13.26 -27.75
N HIS A 484 14.82 12.28 -27.61
CA HIS A 484 16.26 12.46 -27.85
C HIS A 484 16.57 12.87 -29.29
N ASN A 485 15.91 12.24 -30.26
CA ASN A 485 16.09 12.53 -31.69
C ASN A 485 15.20 13.68 -32.19
N TRP A 486 14.37 14.26 -31.32
CA TRP A 486 13.43 15.30 -31.71
C TRP A 486 14.17 16.64 -31.88
N PRO A 487 14.03 17.33 -33.04
CA PRO A 487 14.75 18.58 -33.32
C PRO A 487 14.30 19.79 -32.48
N GLY A 488 13.40 19.61 -31.51
CA GLY A 488 12.99 20.62 -30.54
C GLY A 488 12.04 21.69 -31.11
N SER A 489 11.78 22.75 -30.33
CA SER A 489 10.81 23.81 -30.68
C SER A 489 11.28 24.76 -31.79
N ASN A 490 12.54 24.69 -32.22
CA ASN A 490 13.09 25.58 -33.26
C ASN A 490 12.88 25.05 -34.68
N GLY A 491 12.48 23.78 -34.84
CA GLY A 491 12.18 23.17 -36.14
C GLY A 491 10.72 22.76 -36.23
N GLY A 492 9.80 23.72 -36.27
CA GLY A 492 8.35 23.51 -36.28
C GLY A 492 7.84 22.61 -37.42
N LEU A 493 7.99 21.30 -37.30
CA LEU A 493 7.53 20.34 -38.29
C LEU A 493 6.05 20.00 -38.16
N LEU A 494 5.51 19.95 -36.93
CA LEU A 494 4.10 19.57 -36.70
C LEU A 494 3.20 20.80 -36.60
N ARG A 495 2.32 20.95 -37.59
CA ARG A 495 1.28 22.00 -37.64
C ARG A 495 0.36 21.90 -36.42
N THR A 496 -0.07 23.04 -35.87
CA THR A 496 -0.96 23.13 -34.68
C THR A 496 -2.22 22.27 -34.77
N ARG A 497 -2.73 21.97 -35.97
CA ARG A 497 -3.87 21.05 -36.18
C ARG A 497 -3.63 19.65 -35.61
N TYR A 498 -2.41 19.13 -35.72
CA TYR A 498 -2.07 17.79 -35.22
C TYR A 498 -2.03 17.75 -33.70
N PHE A 499 -1.61 18.83 -33.05
CA PHE A 499 -1.69 18.94 -31.58
C PHE A 499 -3.14 19.01 -31.10
N ARG A 500 -4.02 19.78 -31.78
CA ARG A 500 -5.46 19.79 -31.45
C ARG A 500 -6.10 18.41 -31.63
N PHE A 501 -5.76 17.72 -32.71
CA PHE A 501 -6.23 16.36 -32.95
C PHE A 501 -5.73 15.39 -31.87
N GLY A 502 -4.44 15.43 -31.54
CA GLY A 502 -3.90 14.56 -30.49
C GLY A 502 -4.47 14.85 -29.10
N TRP A 503 -4.78 16.11 -28.77
CA TRP A 503 -5.55 16.43 -27.55
C TRP A 503 -6.96 15.83 -27.58
N ALA A 504 -7.68 15.95 -28.69
CA ALA A 504 -9.02 15.35 -28.83
C ALA A 504 -8.97 13.82 -28.68
N VAL A 505 -8.00 13.17 -29.33
CA VAL A 505 -7.78 11.72 -29.21
C VAL A 505 -7.40 11.33 -27.79
N CYS A 506 -6.49 12.07 -27.15
CA CYS A 506 -6.09 11.82 -25.76
C CYS A 506 -7.28 11.91 -24.79
N CYS A 507 -8.12 12.96 -24.91
CA CYS A 507 -9.31 13.12 -24.09
C CYS A 507 -10.34 12.01 -24.35
N ALA A 508 -10.56 11.64 -25.62
CA ALA A 508 -11.46 10.56 -25.99
C ALA A 508 -10.98 9.21 -25.44
N LEU A 509 -9.70 8.89 -25.57
CA LEU A 509 -9.11 7.65 -25.04
C LEU A 509 -9.25 7.58 -23.52
N LEU A 510 -8.91 8.65 -22.79
CA LEU A 510 -9.07 8.69 -21.34
C LEU A 510 -10.54 8.53 -20.93
N ALA A 511 -11.46 9.24 -21.57
CA ALA A 511 -12.89 9.13 -21.30
C ALA A 511 -13.42 7.71 -21.55
N VAL A 512 -13.01 7.09 -22.66
CA VAL A 512 -13.38 5.70 -22.99
C VAL A 512 -12.82 4.73 -21.96
N THR A 513 -11.55 4.87 -21.54
CA THR A 513 -10.96 3.95 -20.55
C THR A 513 -11.60 4.04 -19.18
N VAL A 514 -11.98 5.25 -18.74
CA VAL A 514 -12.67 5.49 -17.47
C VAL A 514 -14.11 4.99 -17.54
N TYR A 515 -14.83 5.30 -18.62
CA TYR A 515 -16.20 4.83 -18.79
C TYR A 515 -16.27 3.31 -18.91
N ALA A 516 -15.39 2.69 -19.71
CA ALA A 516 -15.29 1.23 -19.81
C ALA A 516 -14.96 0.58 -18.46
N ASN A 517 -14.10 1.21 -17.63
CA ASN A 517 -13.86 0.74 -16.28
C ASN A 517 -15.16 0.71 -15.45
N PHE A 518 -15.87 1.85 -15.45
CA PHE A 518 -17.10 2.03 -14.69
C PHE A 518 -18.16 1.00 -15.09
N GLU A 519 -18.34 0.76 -16.39
CA GLU A 519 -19.25 -0.25 -16.91
C GLU A 519 -18.84 -1.68 -16.52
N LEU A 520 -17.55 -2.04 -16.68
CA LEU A 520 -17.08 -3.40 -16.34
C LEU A 520 -17.20 -3.69 -14.85
N VAL A 521 -16.86 -2.72 -14.00
CA VAL A 521 -16.88 -2.89 -12.54
C VAL A 521 -18.32 -3.06 -12.01
N ARG A 522 -19.31 -2.38 -12.60
CA ARG A 522 -20.72 -2.41 -12.16
C ARG A 522 -21.57 -3.52 -12.73
N THR A 523 -21.16 -4.08 -13.87
CA THR A 523 -21.90 -5.13 -14.57
C THR A 523 -21.52 -6.49 -14.02
N ASP A 524 -22.46 -7.44 -13.98
CA ASP A 524 -22.14 -8.81 -13.60
C ASP A 524 -21.10 -9.39 -14.60
N PRO A 525 -20.00 -10.00 -14.11
CA PRO A 525 -18.98 -10.62 -14.94
C PRO A 525 -19.48 -11.61 -16.00
N ARG A 526 -20.67 -12.21 -15.78
CA ARG A 526 -21.30 -13.17 -16.68
C ARG A 526 -21.98 -12.52 -17.88
N GLU A 527 -22.29 -11.22 -17.81
CA GLU A 527 -23.04 -10.52 -18.85
C GLU A 527 -22.16 -9.98 -19.99
N TYR A 528 -20.83 -9.91 -19.79
CA TYR A 528 -19.90 -9.44 -20.80
C TYR A 528 -18.88 -10.50 -21.25
N SER A 529 -18.36 -10.32 -22.47
CA SER A 529 -17.40 -11.25 -23.07
C SER A 529 -16.05 -11.24 -22.35
N ALA A 530 -15.54 -12.43 -22.03
CA ALA A 530 -14.21 -12.64 -21.44
C ALA A 530 -13.10 -11.99 -22.29
N VAL A 531 -13.26 -12.08 -23.62
CA VAL A 531 -12.30 -11.54 -24.58
C VAL A 531 -12.30 -10.02 -24.55
N ALA A 532 -13.47 -9.38 -24.44
CA ALA A 532 -13.57 -7.93 -24.37
C ALA A 532 -12.92 -7.39 -23.09
N ASP A 533 -13.14 -8.07 -21.95
CA ASP A 533 -12.54 -7.71 -20.67
C ASP A 533 -11.01 -7.91 -20.65
N ALA A 534 -10.54 -9.06 -21.16
CA ALA A 534 -9.11 -9.32 -21.29
C ALA A 534 -8.42 -8.28 -22.21
N LEU A 535 -9.04 -7.92 -23.33
CA LEU A 535 -8.54 -6.85 -24.21
C LEU A 535 -8.52 -5.50 -23.50
N TYR A 536 -9.58 -5.16 -22.75
CA TYR A 536 -9.61 -3.94 -21.95
C TYR A 536 -8.43 -3.88 -20.98
N GLN A 537 -8.19 -4.95 -20.22
CA GLN A 537 -7.12 -5.01 -19.22
C GLN A 537 -5.72 -4.89 -19.83
N VAL A 538 -5.51 -5.49 -21.00
CA VAL A 538 -4.24 -5.45 -21.73
C VAL A 538 -3.99 -4.06 -22.35
N LEU A 539 -5.03 -3.39 -22.82
CA LEU A 539 -4.93 -2.09 -23.50
C LEU A 539 -4.92 -0.89 -22.54
N LEU A 540 -5.60 -0.99 -21.40
CA LEU A 540 -5.80 0.10 -20.45
C LEU A 540 -4.48 0.82 -20.10
N ARG A 541 -3.46 0.06 -19.73
CA ARG A 541 -2.19 0.61 -19.21
C ARG A 541 -1.33 1.21 -20.33
N PRO A 542 -1.12 0.54 -21.49
CA PRO A 542 -0.48 1.16 -22.65
C PRO A 542 -1.18 2.43 -23.13
N VAL A 543 -2.51 2.42 -23.25
CA VAL A 543 -3.30 3.57 -23.71
C VAL A 543 -3.14 4.75 -22.74
N PHE A 544 -3.25 4.50 -21.44
CA PHE A 544 -3.00 5.52 -20.42
C PHE A 544 -1.56 6.06 -20.49
N GLY A 545 -0.57 5.16 -20.61
CA GLY A 545 0.84 5.55 -20.77
C GLY A 545 1.08 6.42 -22.00
N ILE A 546 0.44 6.10 -23.14
CA ILE A 546 0.48 6.92 -24.37
C ILE A 546 -0.13 8.31 -24.14
N CYS A 547 -1.23 8.40 -23.39
CA CYS A 547 -1.81 9.69 -23.03
C CYS A 547 -0.85 10.52 -22.17
N VAL A 548 -0.17 9.92 -21.18
CA VAL A 548 0.87 10.60 -20.39
C VAL A 548 2.02 11.09 -21.28
N MET A 549 2.53 10.24 -22.17
CA MET A 549 3.59 10.62 -23.12
C MET A 549 3.15 11.75 -24.05
N TRP A 550 1.90 11.73 -24.52
CA TRP A 550 1.33 12.81 -25.33
C TRP A 550 1.29 14.14 -24.57
N VAL A 551 0.85 14.15 -23.30
CA VAL A 551 0.85 15.35 -22.45
C VAL A 551 2.26 15.91 -22.33
N ILE A 552 3.26 15.06 -22.04
CA ILE A 552 4.67 15.47 -21.96
C ILE A 552 5.13 16.06 -23.29
N PHE A 553 4.85 15.38 -24.39
CA PHE A 553 5.25 15.80 -25.73
C PHE A 553 4.64 17.16 -26.13
N ALA A 554 3.36 17.38 -25.83
CA ALA A 554 2.69 18.65 -26.07
C ALA A 554 3.30 19.78 -25.22
N CYS A 555 3.63 19.51 -23.95
CA CYS A 555 4.28 20.45 -23.05
C CYS A 555 5.68 20.86 -23.56
N VAL A 556 6.53 19.88 -23.91
CA VAL A 556 7.90 20.11 -24.42
C VAL A 556 7.89 20.96 -25.70
N ASN A 557 6.89 20.81 -26.57
CA ASN A 557 6.76 21.59 -27.80
C ASN A 557 6.06 22.95 -27.60
N GLY A 558 5.75 23.37 -26.37
CA GLY A 558 5.05 24.63 -26.09
C GLY A 558 3.60 24.65 -26.57
N LYS A 559 2.98 23.49 -26.78
CA LYS A 559 1.58 23.30 -27.21
C LYS A 559 0.71 22.67 -26.12
N GLY A 560 1.18 22.70 -24.87
CA GLY A 560 0.43 22.21 -23.71
C GLY A 560 -0.57 23.20 -23.13
N GLY A 561 -0.48 24.50 -23.47
CA GLY A 561 -1.39 25.54 -22.96
C GLY A 561 -1.53 25.51 -21.45
N VAL A 562 -2.77 25.57 -20.97
CA VAL A 562 -3.13 25.55 -19.53
C VAL A 562 -2.57 24.32 -18.82
N VAL A 563 -2.58 23.15 -19.47
CA VAL A 563 -2.06 21.91 -18.87
C VAL A 563 -0.57 22.06 -18.55
N ASN A 564 0.20 22.65 -19.45
CA ASN A 564 1.62 22.89 -19.20
C ASN A 564 1.84 23.91 -18.07
N ASP A 565 1.01 24.96 -18.00
CA ASP A 565 1.14 25.99 -16.97
C ASP A 565 0.83 25.43 -15.57
N ILE A 566 -0.19 24.57 -15.46
CA ILE A 566 -0.48 23.85 -14.22
C ILE A 566 0.65 22.88 -13.88
N LEU A 567 1.04 21.99 -14.80
CA LEU A 567 2.00 20.91 -14.52
C LEU A 567 3.43 21.42 -14.29
N SER A 568 3.80 22.56 -14.87
CA SER A 568 5.12 23.17 -14.72
C SER A 568 5.18 24.19 -13.58
N ALA A 569 4.10 24.35 -12.81
CA ALA A 569 4.07 25.28 -11.69
C ALA A 569 5.15 24.94 -10.64
N PRO A 570 5.91 25.93 -10.12
CA PRO A 570 6.98 25.68 -9.15
C PRO A 570 6.53 24.99 -7.85
N MET A 571 5.27 25.13 -7.47
CA MET A 571 4.68 24.49 -6.28
C MET A 571 4.78 22.95 -6.31
N TRP A 572 4.88 22.33 -7.50
CA TRP A 572 5.02 20.88 -7.61
C TRP A 572 6.44 20.39 -7.33
N GLN A 573 7.46 21.25 -7.38
CA GLN A 573 8.85 20.81 -7.28
C GLN A 573 9.18 20.10 -5.96
N PRO A 574 8.78 20.61 -4.77
CA PRO A 574 9.05 19.91 -3.52
C PRO A 574 8.37 18.54 -3.47
N LEU A 575 7.09 18.48 -3.86
CA LEU A 575 6.31 17.25 -3.84
C LEU A 575 6.85 16.21 -4.85
N ALA A 576 7.30 16.67 -6.02
CA ALA A 576 7.93 15.82 -7.03
C ALA A 576 9.26 15.23 -6.53
N ARG A 577 10.07 15.99 -5.78
CA ARG A 577 11.31 15.48 -5.17
C ARG A 577 11.03 14.48 -4.06
N LEU A 578 9.96 14.69 -3.28
CA LEU A 578 9.52 13.77 -2.22
C LEU A 578 8.79 12.53 -2.72
N SER A 579 8.32 12.51 -3.97
CA SER A 579 7.44 11.46 -4.49
C SER A 579 7.93 10.04 -4.21
N PHE A 580 9.23 9.77 -4.34
CA PHE A 580 9.80 8.45 -4.05
C PHE A 580 9.71 8.08 -2.56
N THR A 581 10.14 8.96 -1.66
CA THR A 581 10.07 8.71 -0.21
C THR A 581 8.62 8.65 0.28
N MET A 582 7.71 9.46 -0.28
CA MET A 582 6.27 9.33 -0.02
C MET A 582 5.75 7.96 -0.45
N TYR A 583 6.16 7.45 -1.62
CA TYR A 583 5.81 6.11 -2.07
C TYR A 583 6.32 5.02 -1.13
N LEU A 584 7.49 5.17 -0.52
CA LEU A 584 7.98 4.17 0.43
C LEU A 584 7.11 4.11 1.69
N LEU A 585 6.73 5.28 2.23
CA LEU A 585 6.12 5.39 3.56
C LEU A 585 4.58 5.33 3.58
N HIS A 586 3.92 5.73 2.48
CA HIS A 586 2.48 6.00 2.49
C HIS A 586 1.64 4.85 3.04
N CYS A 587 1.89 3.60 2.63
CA CYS A 587 1.09 2.46 3.10
C CYS A 587 1.16 2.29 4.61
N LEU A 588 2.35 2.34 5.23
CA LEU A 588 2.48 2.22 6.69
C LEU A 588 1.73 3.33 7.42
N LEU A 589 1.87 4.56 6.93
CA LEU A 589 1.21 5.73 7.50
C LEU A 589 -0.31 5.65 7.35
N ILE A 590 -0.80 5.20 6.19
CA ILE A 590 -2.23 4.97 6.00
C ILE A 590 -2.71 3.83 6.91
N TRP A 591 -1.95 2.75 7.09
CA TRP A 591 -2.31 1.66 8.01
C TRP A 591 -2.49 2.16 9.45
N MET A 592 -1.59 3.02 9.93
CA MET A 592 -1.75 3.67 11.24
C MET A 592 -3.05 4.48 11.30
N LEU A 593 -3.35 5.27 10.25
CA LEU A 593 -4.56 6.10 10.21
C LEU A 593 -5.87 5.29 10.12
N THR A 594 -5.88 4.20 9.37
CA THR A 594 -7.11 3.48 9.00
C THR A 594 -7.34 2.19 9.76
N VAL A 595 -6.30 1.57 10.33
CA VAL A 595 -6.37 0.26 10.98
C VAL A 595 -6.01 0.35 12.46
N ALA A 596 -4.89 0.99 12.81
CA ALA A 596 -4.52 1.13 14.22
C ALA A 596 -5.57 1.93 15.01
N ASN A 597 -6.16 2.97 14.41
CA ASN A 597 -7.18 3.78 15.09
C ASN A 597 -8.56 3.10 15.24
N VAL A 598 -8.75 1.86 14.82
CA VAL A 598 -10.06 1.17 14.88
C VAL A 598 -10.29 0.61 16.27
N LYS A 599 -10.73 1.45 17.21
CA LYS A 599 -10.99 1.05 18.60
C LYS A 599 -12.47 0.85 18.93
N THR A 600 -13.34 1.23 18.00
CA THR A 600 -14.80 1.11 18.05
C THR A 600 -15.34 0.84 16.65
N ASP A 601 -16.64 0.58 16.55
CA ASP A 601 -17.30 0.31 15.27
C ASP A 601 -17.16 1.49 14.29
N LEU A 602 -16.66 1.21 13.08
CA LEU A 602 -16.47 2.21 12.04
C LEU A 602 -17.73 2.36 11.18
N HIS A 603 -18.05 3.59 10.82
CA HIS A 603 -19.09 3.92 9.87
C HIS A 603 -18.49 4.40 8.55
N PHE A 604 -18.96 3.86 7.42
CA PHE A 604 -18.53 4.26 6.09
C PHE A 604 -19.29 5.50 5.61
N SER A 605 -18.54 6.52 5.17
CA SER A 605 -19.06 7.67 4.46
C SER A 605 -18.06 8.10 3.38
N GLY A 606 -18.56 8.47 2.19
CA GLY A 606 -17.71 9.01 1.13
C GLY A 606 -16.96 10.27 1.56
N ALA A 607 -17.59 11.13 2.38
CA ALA A 607 -16.94 12.33 2.90
C ALA A 607 -15.79 12.01 3.88
N ASP A 608 -16.00 11.04 4.78
CA ASP A 608 -14.96 10.56 5.69
C ASP A 608 -13.79 9.93 4.91
N LEU A 609 -14.09 9.20 3.82
CA LEU A 609 -13.06 8.63 2.96
C LEU A 609 -12.15 9.69 2.33
N PHE A 610 -12.73 10.80 1.82
CA PHE A 610 -11.93 11.93 1.32
C PHE A 610 -11.18 12.65 2.44
N ASN A 611 -11.77 12.81 3.61
CA ASN A 611 -11.09 13.39 4.78
C ASN A 611 -9.85 12.57 5.17
N ARG A 612 -9.98 11.24 5.23
CA ARG A 612 -8.86 10.31 5.45
C ARG A 612 -7.81 10.41 4.36
N ALA A 613 -8.20 10.61 3.10
CA ALA A 613 -7.27 10.79 2.00
C ALA A 613 -6.42 12.06 2.16
N TRP A 614 -7.03 13.19 2.52
CA TRP A 614 -6.31 14.43 2.81
C TRP A 614 -5.39 14.31 4.03
N GLY A 615 -5.88 13.67 5.11
CA GLY A 615 -5.06 13.35 6.27
C GLY A 615 -3.85 12.46 5.92
N GLY A 616 -4.06 11.44 5.09
CA GLY A 616 -3.02 10.56 4.59
C GLY A 616 -1.97 11.30 3.74
N ILE A 617 -2.40 12.23 2.89
CA ILE A 617 -1.50 13.09 2.12
C ILE A 617 -0.66 13.96 3.06
N GLY A 618 -1.29 14.69 3.97
CA GLY A 618 -0.61 15.58 4.91
C GLY A 618 0.42 14.83 5.77
N MET A 619 0.02 13.73 6.40
CA MET A 619 0.89 12.92 7.23
C MET A 619 2.05 12.31 6.43
N THR A 620 1.76 11.77 5.25
CA THR A 620 2.80 11.19 4.38
C THR A 620 3.81 12.24 3.94
N THR A 621 3.36 13.44 3.55
CA THR A 621 4.28 14.51 3.15
C THR A 621 5.16 14.97 4.31
N CYS A 622 4.61 15.13 5.52
CA CYS A 622 5.38 15.54 6.70
C CYS A 622 6.47 14.52 7.07
N VAL A 623 6.11 13.24 7.18
CA VAL A 623 7.06 12.19 7.55
C VAL A 623 8.07 11.95 6.42
N ALA A 624 7.62 11.96 5.15
CA ALA A 624 8.51 11.79 4.01
C ALA A 624 9.53 12.92 3.87
N LEU A 625 9.19 14.15 4.27
CA LEU A 625 10.14 15.27 4.27
C LEU A 625 11.33 14.99 5.19
N LEU A 626 11.06 14.55 6.43
CA LEU A 626 12.10 14.19 7.39
C LEU A 626 12.88 12.96 6.93
N TRP A 627 12.17 11.92 6.48
CA TRP A 627 12.80 10.67 6.03
C TRP A 627 13.70 10.88 4.81
N SER A 628 13.28 11.66 3.82
CA SER A 628 14.08 11.95 2.62
C SER A 628 15.33 12.75 2.98
N ALA A 629 15.22 13.73 3.88
CA ALA A 629 16.35 14.53 4.33
C ALA A 629 17.43 13.72 5.09
N VAL A 630 17.05 12.61 5.72
CA VAL A 630 17.95 11.74 6.50
C VAL A 630 18.47 10.54 5.69
N PHE A 631 17.62 9.89 4.88
CA PHE A 631 17.93 8.60 4.26
C PHE A 631 18.01 8.61 2.73
N GLU A 632 17.56 9.68 2.06
CA GLU A 632 17.59 9.76 0.59
C GLU A 632 18.64 10.77 0.11
N VAL A 633 18.50 12.04 0.50
CA VAL A 633 19.33 13.15 0.02
C VAL A 633 20.83 13.00 0.37
N PRO A 634 21.22 12.56 1.58
CA PRO A 634 22.63 12.34 1.91
C PRO A 634 23.30 11.34 0.97
N PHE A 635 22.62 10.23 0.68
CA PHE A 635 23.16 9.17 -0.17
C PHE A 635 23.30 9.61 -1.63
N VAL A 636 22.37 10.44 -2.13
CA VAL A 636 22.49 11.07 -3.45
C VAL A 636 23.69 12.03 -3.51
N THR A 637 23.96 12.75 -2.42
CA THR A 637 25.09 13.68 -2.34
C THR A 637 26.42 12.93 -2.24
N LEU A 638 26.47 11.90 -1.39
CA LEU A 638 27.63 11.02 -1.22
C LEU A 638 28.00 10.32 -2.52
N GLU A 639 27.01 9.80 -3.26
CA GLU A 639 27.16 9.20 -4.58
C GLU A 639 27.88 10.16 -5.55
N LYS A 640 27.43 11.43 -5.62
CA LYS A 640 28.05 12.45 -6.48
C LYS A 640 29.50 12.74 -6.08
N LEU A 641 29.82 12.73 -4.80
CA LEU A 641 31.17 12.98 -4.29
C LEU A 641 32.12 11.82 -4.61
N ILE A 642 31.72 10.59 -4.33
CA ILE A 642 32.53 9.38 -4.58
C ILE A 642 32.85 9.23 -6.08
N LEU A 643 31.85 9.43 -6.94
CA LEU A 643 32.01 9.21 -8.38
C LEU A 643 32.66 10.37 -9.12
N ARG A 644 32.71 11.57 -8.54
CA ARG A 644 33.44 12.71 -9.11
C ARG A 644 34.96 12.52 -9.03
N ASN A 645 35.44 11.73 -8.07
CA ASN A 645 36.85 11.43 -7.88
C ASN A 645 37.37 10.30 -8.81
N HIS A 646 36.51 9.71 -9.65
CA HIS A 646 36.84 8.64 -10.61
C HIS A 646 36.77 9.07 -12.09
N LYS A 647 36.79 10.38 -12.37
CA LYS A 647 36.86 10.91 -13.75
C LYS A 647 38.28 11.22 -14.18
#